data_AF-A0A8T6MCC3-F1
#
_entry.id   AF-A0A8T6MCC3-F1
#
_cell.length_a   1.000
_cell.length_b   1.000
_cell.length_c   1.000
_cell.angle_alpha   90.00
_cell.angle_beta   90.00
_cell.angle_gamma   90.00
#
_symmetry.space_group_name_H-M   'P 1'
#
loop_
_entity.id
_entity.type
_entity.pdbx_description
1 polymer ?
#
loop_
_entity_poly.entity_id
_entity_poly.type
_entity_poly.pdbx_seq_one_letter_code
_entity_poly.pdbx_strand_id
1 'polypeptide(L)'
;MKIKSIAILLFLILLMPNLFALVSDANMKIFAVSGETSAKDAQLNVKIIPGTGKIYSSIDESIVGSSTQESFKNAIAVADSVIKEDIKQEYDFTVDITSNAHTIDGPSAGGAMALLIISMFKDSPVPENVSMTGSISIDGYIGDVGGIYYKAKKASEIGVDLFFIPQGNRSQVINEDDEIKQVDLIEHAYNEWGLKIIEVSTIDDVLDYAFKDVSSIDVNSIQEEKVDDFVYNKIEYSKAVEPLKKITEEYILNTEEKLSSINSKISSSNIKDLDVLDTLLSTVTYSEELVENSKKFYENNYFYSAANNSFLAYINIISVEEIITNPSILADSSIIFDLRVSELDEKITLTENRSNNCSIEYLEWCVGGRQRITWARDKVESLKEKQTINNFSKIQEYAYALAWTEIANDFLDASITTNNDLKFVESNFFKEKAQESIISVENQLILVAPNIADTEDLKRRLNAAKINYQRGWYVTSLYDSATALAVIKTQEDSKNNFTLNDFNIKYDQLTKDLRNQSAMNNENYVWSKTFLDHGIYYKNAHDFYKNKDEEKAKSQLNVANSILNFAHYLYETEKIVLDYYLNTDLETLVIDISSSNQGSVIIVSDEDENVSKEKETSSQNIYIYSKEKKDVYLYLFVAALFLMVLTIVFEVERFKKHHSKEGIIKQIGYLDEKLIEGKISPFTYKEMRDKYLLELERIKNKDVLKDSKSKTIYDSASVDFEKKIIDKQIFELEKRKKLLLENEKSDSIKSVKKIVSKIKPSKKKEEVKPKEVSKSKTSKKKPKLKKDL
;
A
#
# COMPACT_ATOMS: atom_id res chain seq x y z
N MET A 1 -62.95 45.24 31.50
CA MET A 1 -62.60 43.80 31.44
C MET A 1 -61.74 43.37 30.25
N LYS A 2 -61.43 44.21 29.24
CA LYS A 2 -60.79 43.71 27.99
C LYS A 2 -59.25 43.78 27.93
N ILE A 3 -58.58 44.67 28.65
CA ILE A 3 -57.11 44.83 28.54
C ILE A 3 -56.35 43.84 29.44
N LYS A 4 -56.82 43.59 30.68
CA LYS A 4 -56.18 42.63 31.58
C LYS A 4 -56.24 41.19 31.05
N SER A 5 -57.36 40.78 30.45
CA SER A 5 -57.48 39.43 29.87
C SER A 5 -56.61 39.24 28.62
N ILE A 6 -56.43 40.27 27.79
CA ILE A 6 -55.54 40.22 26.62
C ILE A 6 -54.07 40.20 27.07
N ALA A 7 -53.71 40.97 28.10
CA ALA A 7 -52.35 40.95 28.65
C ALA A 7 -52.01 39.60 29.31
N ILE A 8 -52.96 38.97 30.00
CA ILE A 8 -52.77 37.62 30.58
C ILE A 8 -52.65 36.57 29.46
N LEU A 9 -53.43 36.69 28.38
CA LEU A 9 -53.34 35.78 27.24
C LEU A 9 -52.02 35.94 26.48
N LEU A 10 -51.56 37.17 26.24
CA LEU A 10 -50.24 37.46 25.65
C LEU A 10 -49.09 37.00 26.55
N PHE A 11 -49.22 37.15 27.87
CA PHE A 11 -48.25 36.65 28.83
C PHE A 11 -48.22 35.12 28.89
N LEU A 12 -49.37 34.45 28.76
CA LEU A 12 -49.47 32.99 28.62
C LEU A 12 -48.86 32.50 27.28
N ILE A 13 -49.09 33.20 26.18
CA ILE A 13 -48.49 32.89 24.86
C ILE A 13 -46.96 33.12 24.89
N LEU A 14 -46.48 34.16 25.59
CA LEU A 14 -45.05 34.41 25.84
C LEU A 14 -44.41 33.41 26.80
N LEU A 15 -45.20 32.67 27.60
CA LEU A 15 -44.74 31.56 28.43
C LEU A 15 -44.78 30.20 27.71
N MET A 16 -45.47 30.10 26.56
CA MET A 16 -45.52 28.87 25.76
C MET A 16 -44.21 28.46 25.03
N PRO A 17 -43.16 29.29 24.82
CA PRO A 17 -41.94 28.81 24.17
C PRO A 17 -41.16 27.78 25.00
N ASN A 18 -41.49 27.59 26.28
CA ASN A 18 -40.79 26.65 27.17
C ASN A 18 -41.53 25.33 27.40
N LEU A 19 -42.60 25.03 26.64
CA LEU A 19 -43.40 23.81 26.86
C LEU A 19 -43.15 22.65 25.88
N PHE A 20 -42.22 22.80 24.94
CA PHE A 20 -41.75 21.68 24.11
C PHE A 20 -40.23 21.62 24.18
N ALA A 21 -39.70 21.23 25.35
CA ALA A 21 -38.45 20.49 25.29
C ALA A 21 -38.82 19.15 24.64
N LEU A 22 -38.42 18.93 23.39
CA LEU A 22 -38.57 17.64 22.71
C LEU A 22 -37.68 16.65 23.47
N VAL A 23 -38.23 16.06 24.54
CA VAL A 23 -37.63 14.91 25.21
C VAL A 23 -38.16 13.72 24.42
N SER A 24 -37.33 13.22 23.52
CA SER A 24 -37.61 12.01 22.77
C SER A 24 -36.77 10.89 23.36
N ASP A 25 -37.38 9.74 23.59
CA ASP A 25 -36.74 8.51 24.04
C ASP A 25 -37.10 7.36 23.10
N ALA A 26 -36.10 6.58 22.73
CA ALA A 26 -36.27 5.40 21.89
C ALA A 26 -35.34 4.30 22.35
N ASN A 27 -35.69 3.06 22.01
CA ASN A 27 -34.93 1.90 22.41
C ASN A 27 -34.91 0.84 21.29
N MET A 28 -33.87 0.02 21.27
CA MET A 28 -33.66 -1.04 20.28
C MET A 28 -32.87 -2.19 20.91
N LYS A 29 -33.24 -3.43 20.57
CA LYS A 29 -32.44 -4.62 20.95
C LYS A 29 -31.17 -4.66 20.11
N ILE A 30 -30.03 -4.92 20.74
CA ILE A 30 -28.72 -5.09 20.09
C ILE A 30 -28.04 -6.38 20.59
N PHE A 31 -27.02 -6.84 19.88
CA PHE A 31 -26.40 -8.15 20.12
C PHE A 31 -24.88 -8.06 20.25
N ALA A 32 -24.34 -8.74 21.24
CA ALA A 32 -22.91 -8.85 21.50
C ALA A 32 -22.49 -10.32 21.63
N VAL A 33 -21.23 -10.62 21.37
CA VAL A 33 -20.69 -11.98 21.51
C VAL A 33 -20.04 -12.15 22.89
N SER A 34 -20.23 -13.31 23.50
CA SER A 34 -19.61 -13.76 24.75
C SER A 34 -18.84 -15.07 24.48
N GLY A 35 -17.53 -14.98 24.20
CA GLY A 35 -16.72 -16.13 23.78
C GLY A 35 -16.74 -16.35 22.26
N GLU A 36 -16.38 -17.55 21.78
CA GLU A 36 -16.27 -17.86 20.34
C GLU A 36 -17.61 -18.29 19.71
N THR A 37 -18.58 -18.78 20.50
CA THR A 37 -19.77 -19.47 19.97
C THR A 37 -21.11 -19.08 20.62
N SER A 38 -21.15 -18.03 21.43
CA SER A 38 -22.40 -17.61 22.09
C SER A 38 -22.63 -16.11 22.03
N ALA A 39 -23.85 -15.69 21.70
CA ALA A 39 -24.26 -14.28 21.69
C ALA A 39 -25.23 -13.97 22.84
N LYS A 40 -25.20 -12.72 23.30
CA LYS A 40 -26.09 -12.15 24.31
C LYS A 40 -26.80 -10.94 23.72
N ASP A 41 -28.06 -10.78 24.09
CA ASP A 41 -28.84 -9.59 23.83
C ASP A 41 -28.56 -8.50 24.86
N ALA A 42 -28.71 -7.25 24.43
CA ALA A 42 -28.66 -6.06 25.26
C ALA A 42 -29.67 -5.04 24.74
N GLN A 43 -30.10 -4.12 25.60
CA GLN A 43 -31.02 -3.06 25.24
C GLN A 43 -30.25 -1.75 25.04
N LEU A 44 -30.29 -1.20 23.83
CA LEU A 44 -29.84 0.16 23.56
C LEU A 44 -30.98 1.14 23.83
N ASN A 45 -30.76 2.14 24.68
CA ASN A 45 -31.69 3.23 24.94
C ASN A 45 -31.02 4.55 24.60
N VAL A 46 -31.71 5.40 23.85
CA VAL A 46 -31.24 6.74 23.49
C VAL A 46 -32.29 7.75 23.91
N LYS A 47 -31.83 8.79 24.62
CA LYS A 47 -32.65 9.93 25.00
C LYS A 47 -32.02 11.21 24.45
N ILE A 48 -32.84 12.02 23.81
CA ILE A 48 -32.44 13.29 23.20
C ILE A 48 -33.18 14.41 23.91
N ILE A 49 -32.43 15.42 24.35
CA ILE A 49 -32.97 16.61 25.00
C ILE A 49 -32.33 17.86 24.40
N PRO A 50 -33.01 19.01 24.33
CA PRO A 50 -32.38 20.26 23.90
C PRO A 50 -31.16 20.58 24.76
N GLY A 51 -30.04 20.95 24.13
CA GLY A 51 -28.73 20.96 24.76
C GLY A 51 -27.65 21.70 23.97
N THR A 52 -26.40 21.28 24.16
CA THR A 52 -25.19 21.92 23.61
C THR A 52 -24.28 20.94 22.86
N GLY A 53 -24.79 19.76 22.51
CA GLY A 53 -24.02 18.72 21.84
C GLY A 53 -23.24 17.78 22.75
N LYS A 54 -23.61 17.71 24.03
CA LYS A 54 -22.96 16.79 24.97
C LYS A 54 -23.49 15.38 24.81
N ILE A 55 -22.57 14.43 24.88
CA ILE A 55 -22.89 13.01 24.87
C ILE A 55 -22.68 12.49 26.28
N TYR A 56 -23.73 11.97 26.87
CA TYR A 56 -23.76 11.33 28.17
C TYR A 56 -23.93 9.82 27.98
N SER A 57 -23.22 9.03 28.79
CA SER A 57 -23.43 7.59 28.87
C SER A 57 -23.67 7.22 30.32
N SER A 58 -24.79 6.55 30.64
CA SER A 58 -24.96 6.00 31.99
C SER A 58 -24.05 4.78 32.19
N ILE A 59 -23.51 4.67 33.40
CA ILE A 59 -22.51 3.66 33.82
C ILE A 59 -23.10 2.79 34.94
N ASP A 60 -24.43 2.75 35.08
CA ASP A 60 -25.03 1.88 36.08
C ASP A 60 -24.79 0.42 35.68
N GLU A 61 -23.90 -0.23 36.42
CA GLU A 61 -23.55 -1.66 36.41
C GLU A 61 -22.59 -2.17 35.31
N SER A 62 -22.17 -1.35 34.33
CA SER A 62 -21.26 -1.77 33.23
C SER A 62 -20.19 -0.73 32.86
N ILE A 63 -18.96 -1.18 32.60
CA ILE A 63 -17.88 -0.32 32.06
C ILE A 63 -17.98 -0.24 30.54
N VAL A 64 -18.15 0.97 29.99
CA VAL A 64 -18.17 1.24 28.54
C VAL A 64 -16.77 1.57 28.03
N GLY A 65 -16.25 0.74 27.13
CA GLY A 65 -14.91 0.94 26.55
C GLY A 65 -14.81 2.03 25.49
N SER A 66 -13.60 2.32 25.03
CA SER A 66 -13.32 3.48 24.15
C SER A 66 -13.89 3.32 22.74
N SER A 67 -13.97 2.09 22.22
CA SER A 67 -14.48 1.84 20.86
C SER A 67 -16.00 2.07 20.76
N THR A 68 -16.72 1.72 21.82
CA THR A 68 -18.16 2.01 21.97
C THR A 68 -18.40 3.53 22.04
N GLN A 69 -17.58 4.27 22.79
CA GLN A 69 -17.68 5.73 22.87
C GLN A 69 -17.39 6.44 21.53
N GLU A 70 -16.47 5.90 20.73
CA GLU A 70 -16.22 6.38 19.37
C GLU A 70 -17.43 6.14 18.46
N SER A 71 -18.05 4.97 18.57
CA SER A 71 -19.26 4.64 17.82
C SER A 71 -20.42 5.60 18.11
N PHE A 72 -20.54 6.08 19.36
CA PHE A 72 -21.55 7.09 19.71
C PHE A 72 -21.34 8.40 18.94
N LYS A 73 -20.09 8.84 18.83
CA LYS A 73 -19.73 10.07 18.11
C LYS A 73 -20.01 9.94 16.61
N ASN A 74 -19.66 8.80 16.03
CA ASN A 74 -19.88 8.54 14.61
C ASN A 74 -21.37 8.45 14.29
N ALA A 75 -22.15 7.71 15.09
CA ALA A 75 -23.59 7.59 14.93
C ALA A 75 -24.31 8.95 14.94
N ILE A 76 -23.96 9.83 15.89
CA ILE A 76 -24.52 11.18 15.96
C ILE A 76 -24.10 12.02 14.75
N ALA A 77 -22.84 11.93 14.30
CA ALA A 77 -22.37 12.67 13.13
C ALA A 77 -23.06 12.22 11.82
N VAL A 78 -23.29 10.92 11.68
CA VAL A 78 -24.04 10.37 10.54
C VAL A 78 -25.49 10.81 10.59
N ALA A 79 -26.15 10.74 11.76
CA ALA A 79 -27.52 11.20 11.92
C ALA A 79 -27.66 12.69 11.56
N ASP A 80 -26.74 13.54 12.01
CA ASP A 80 -26.67 14.98 11.70
C ASP A 80 -26.59 15.23 10.18
N SER A 81 -25.70 14.48 9.50
CA SER A 81 -25.56 14.52 8.04
C SER A 81 -26.84 14.08 7.30
N VAL A 82 -27.46 12.98 7.72
CA VAL A 82 -28.65 12.40 7.08
C VAL A 82 -29.88 13.29 7.29
N ILE A 83 -30.06 13.83 8.49
CA ILE A 83 -31.19 14.71 8.83
C ILE A 83 -31.03 16.10 8.19
N LYS A 84 -29.79 16.51 7.91
CA LYS A 84 -29.45 17.83 7.34
C LYS A 84 -29.87 19.01 8.24
N GLU A 85 -29.82 18.77 9.55
CA GLU A 85 -30.06 19.76 10.61
C GLU A 85 -28.86 19.75 11.57
N ASP A 86 -28.62 20.84 12.32
CA ASP A 86 -27.50 20.95 13.27
C ASP A 86 -27.83 20.28 14.62
N ILE A 87 -28.30 19.03 14.56
CA ILE A 87 -28.77 18.30 15.75
C ILE A 87 -27.63 18.11 16.75
N LYS A 88 -26.39 18.01 16.26
CA LYS A 88 -25.21 17.80 17.09
C LYS A 88 -24.89 19.01 17.96
N GLN A 89 -25.26 20.23 17.58
CA GLN A 89 -25.04 21.43 18.41
C GLN A 89 -26.27 21.82 19.23
N GLU A 90 -27.46 21.44 18.78
CA GLU A 90 -28.73 21.83 19.40
C GLU A 90 -29.25 20.87 20.48
N TYR A 91 -28.77 19.63 20.52
CA TYR A 91 -29.26 18.61 21.45
C TYR A 91 -28.13 17.94 22.25
N ASP A 92 -28.43 17.54 23.47
CA ASP A 92 -27.63 16.61 24.25
C ASP A 92 -28.20 15.19 24.09
N PHE A 93 -27.31 14.21 24.02
CA PHE A 93 -27.62 12.80 23.78
C PHE A 93 -27.24 11.98 25.01
N THR A 94 -28.18 11.22 25.57
CA THR A 94 -27.90 10.21 26.59
C THR A 94 -28.05 8.83 25.97
N VAL A 95 -27.00 8.02 26.06
CA VAL A 95 -26.94 6.67 25.49
C VAL A 95 -26.71 5.67 26.61
N ASP A 96 -27.66 4.78 26.81
CA ASP A 96 -27.64 3.79 27.87
C ASP A 96 -27.77 2.38 27.28
N ILE A 97 -26.78 1.52 27.52
CA ILE A 97 -26.81 0.11 27.10
C ILE A 97 -27.03 -0.76 28.33
N THR A 98 -28.19 -1.39 28.43
CA THR A 98 -28.52 -2.33 29.51
C THR A 98 -28.16 -3.75 29.08
N SER A 99 -27.24 -4.38 29.81
CA SER A 99 -26.76 -5.75 29.54
C SER A 99 -26.45 -6.49 30.84
N ASN A 100 -26.54 -7.82 30.82
CA ASN A 100 -26.07 -8.69 31.91
C ASN A 100 -24.53 -8.91 31.89
N ALA A 101 -23.79 -8.14 31.08
CA ALA A 101 -22.33 -8.21 30.98
C ALA A 101 -21.65 -7.20 31.91
N HIS A 102 -20.47 -7.53 32.45
CA HIS A 102 -19.70 -6.64 33.33
C HIS A 102 -18.99 -5.48 32.59
N THR A 103 -18.65 -5.72 31.32
CA THR A 103 -17.95 -4.77 30.45
C THR A 103 -18.57 -4.82 29.06
N ILE A 104 -18.78 -3.65 28.45
CA ILE A 104 -19.32 -3.50 27.09
C ILE A 104 -18.30 -2.68 26.27
N ASP A 105 -17.60 -3.33 25.36
CA ASP A 105 -16.65 -2.69 24.45
C ASP A 105 -16.74 -3.33 23.06
N GLY A 106 -16.94 -2.51 22.03
CA GLY A 106 -16.97 -2.94 20.64
C GLY A 106 -17.78 -1.99 19.75
N PRO A 107 -17.43 -1.84 18.45
CA PRO A 107 -18.09 -0.87 17.57
C PRO A 107 -19.46 -1.33 17.04
N SER A 108 -19.87 -2.57 17.34
CA SER A 108 -20.91 -3.29 16.60
C SER A 108 -22.35 -2.79 16.74
N ALA A 109 -22.58 -1.82 17.63
CA ALA A 109 -23.89 -1.16 17.82
C ALA A 109 -23.96 0.21 17.12
N GLY A 110 -22.91 0.62 16.40
CA GLY A 110 -22.83 1.93 15.76
C GLY A 110 -23.96 2.18 14.77
N GLY A 111 -24.21 1.25 13.85
CA GLY A 111 -25.31 1.37 12.88
C GLY A 111 -26.68 1.42 13.54
N ALA A 112 -26.92 0.55 14.54
CA ALA A 112 -28.17 0.51 15.29
C ALA A 112 -28.47 1.85 15.99
N MET A 113 -27.42 2.48 16.55
CA MET A 113 -27.53 3.78 17.19
C MET A 113 -27.85 4.90 16.22
N ALA A 114 -27.18 4.93 15.06
CA ALA A 114 -27.45 5.91 14.02
C ALA A 114 -28.90 5.81 13.55
N LEU A 115 -29.38 4.58 13.27
CA LEU A 115 -30.76 4.31 12.88
C LEU A 115 -31.75 4.80 13.95
N LEU A 116 -31.50 4.50 15.23
CA LEU A 116 -32.38 4.90 16.32
C LEU A 116 -32.47 6.43 16.44
N ILE A 117 -31.35 7.15 16.38
CA ILE A 117 -31.34 8.62 16.40
C ILE A 117 -32.08 9.18 15.19
N ILE A 118 -31.81 8.67 13.99
CA ILE A 118 -32.49 9.11 12.75
C ILE A 118 -34.01 8.91 12.87
N SER A 119 -34.44 7.78 13.44
CA SER A 119 -35.86 7.44 13.63
C SER A 119 -36.58 8.46 14.52
N MET A 120 -35.91 8.96 15.55
CA MET A 120 -36.46 9.92 16.52
C MET A 120 -36.68 11.31 15.90
N PHE A 121 -35.84 11.73 14.94
CA PHE A 121 -36.01 13.00 14.23
C PHE A 121 -36.93 12.90 13.01
N LYS A 122 -37.08 11.71 12.42
CA LYS A 122 -38.02 11.46 11.31
C LYS A 122 -39.45 11.18 11.78
N ASP A 123 -39.73 11.24 13.09
CA ASP A 123 -41.00 10.83 13.70
C ASP A 123 -41.49 9.45 13.20
N SER A 124 -40.55 8.56 12.94
CA SER A 124 -40.78 7.24 12.33
C SER A 124 -40.14 6.18 13.22
N PRO A 125 -40.84 5.64 14.24
CA PRO A 125 -40.24 4.72 15.19
C PRO A 125 -39.81 3.42 14.50
N VAL A 126 -38.63 2.90 14.85
CA VAL A 126 -38.20 1.57 14.39
C VAL A 126 -39.08 0.50 15.04
N PRO A 127 -39.64 -0.46 14.28
CA PRO A 127 -40.42 -1.55 14.86
C PRO A 127 -39.61 -2.42 15.85
N GLU A 128 -40.24 -2.92 16.92
CA GLU A 128 -39.55 -3.71 17.97
C GLU A 128 -38.96 -5.04 17.47
N ASN A 129 -39.46 -5.55 16.36
CA ASN A 129 -39.02 -6.78 15.69
C ASN A 129 -37.97 -6.50 14.58
N VAL A 130 -37.42 -5.29 14.49
CA VAL A 130 -36.35 -4.90 13.57
C VAL A 130 -35.08 -4.59 14.37
N SER A 131 -33.95 -5.16 13.96
CA SER A 131 -32.65 -4.89 14.60
C SER A 131 -31.50 -5.03 13.59
N MET A 132 -30.27 -4.73 14.03
CA MET A 132 -29.08 -4.84 13.20
C MET A 132 -27.79 -5.05 13.99
N THR A 133 -26.72 -5.43 13.29
CA THR A 133 -25.35 -5.35 13.80
C THR A 133 -24.42 -4.73 12.73
N GLY A 134 -23.39 -4.01 13.17
CA GLY A 134 -22.44 -3.36 12.28
C GLY A 134 -21.82 -2.13 12.93
N SER A 135 -20.56 -1.87 12.61
CA SER A 135 -19.92 -0.59 12.95
C SER A 135 -20.47 0.53 12.06
N ILE A 136 -20.26 1.78 12.46
CA ILE A 136 -20.63 2.95 11.65
C ILE A 136 -19.43 3.89 11.50
N SER A 137 -19.10 4.20 10.26
CA SER A 137 -18.10 5.22 9.89
C SER A 137 -18.77 6.60 9.75
N ILE A 138 -17.97 7.67 9.80
CA ILE A 138 -18.49 9.07 9.73
C ILE A 138 -19.21 9.36 8.40
N ASP A 139 -18.85 8.66 7.33
CA ASP A 139 -19.48 8.75 6.00
C ASP A 139 -20.76 7.90 5.87
N GLY A 140 -21.17 7.19 6.93
CA GLY A 140 -22.38 6.37 6.93
C GLY A 140 -22.17 4.93 6.49
N TYR A 141 -20.93 4.49 6.24
CA TYR A 141 -20.63 3.09 5.90
C TYR A 141 -20.87 2.14 7.08
N ILE A 142 -21.51 1.00 6.82
CA ILE A 142 -21.77 -0.08 7.77
C ILE A 142 -20.64 -1.11 7.66
N GLY A 143 -19.78 -1.16 8.67
CA GLY A 143 -18.60 -2.02 8.65
C GLY A 143 -18.75 -3.33 9.42
N ASP A 144 -17.88 -4.29 9.08
CA ASP A 144 -17.87 -5.65 9.61
C ASP A 144 -17.73 -5.75 11.13
N VAL A 145 -18.27 -6.83 11.66
CA VAL A 145 -18.28 -7.16 13.09
C VAL A 145 -18.21 -8.68 13.29
N GLY A 146 -17.57 -9.13 14.36
CA GLY A 146 -17.46 -10.56 14.65
C GLY A 146 -18.78 -11.22 15.08
N GLY A 147 -18.88 -12.54 14.82
CA GLY A 147 -19.93 -13.42 15.32
C GLY A 147 -21.35 -13.13 14.82
N ILE A 148 -21.49 -12.71 13.55
CA ILE A 148 -22.78 -12.33 12.96
C ILE A 148 -23.78 -13.49 12.97
N TYR A 149 -23.35 -14.71 12.64
CA TYR A 149 -24.22 -15.90 12.75
C TYR A 149 -24.85 -16.05 14.14
N TYR A 150 -24.04 -16.01 15.20
CA TYR A 150 -24.52 -16.17 16.57
C TYR A 150 -25.42 -15.02 17.01
N LYS A 151 -25.14 -13.79 16.56
CA LYS A 151 -25.99 -12.61 16.80
C LYS A 151 -27.34 -12.73 16.10
N ALA A 152 -27.36 -13.14 14.83
CA ALA A 152 -28.58 -13.37 14.07
C ALA A 152 -29.43 -14.51 14.68
N LYS A 153 -28.79 -15.61 15.09
CA LYS A 153 -29.45 -16.70 15.84
C LYS A 153 -30.06 -16.19 17.14
N LYS A 154 -29.33 -15.34 17.89
CA LYS A 154 -29.87 -14.76 19.12
C LYS A 154 -31.03 -13.80 18.85
N ALA A 155 -30.97 -13.06 17.74
CA ALA A 155 -32.03 -12.15 17.32
C ALA A 155 -33.33 -12.90 17.03
N SER A 156 -33.26 -14.01 16.29
CA SER A 156 -34.44 -14.83 16.01
C SER A 156 -35.05 -15.44 17.28
N GLU A 157 -34.22 -15.92 18.22
CA GLU A 157 -34.68 -16.46 19.51
C GLU A 157 -35.52 -15.47 20.33
N ILE A 158 -35.27 -14.16 20.18
CA ILE A 158 -35.95 -13.10 20.95
C ILE A 158 -36.99 -12.31 20.15
N GLY A 159 -37.42 -12.86 19.01
CA GLY A 159 -38.52 -12.35 18.21
C GLY A 159 -38.17 -11.17 17.30
N VAL A 160 -36.93 -11.10 16.81
CA VAL A 160 -36.60 -10.22 15.68
C VAL A 160 -37.02 -10.92 14.39
N ASP A 161 -37.76 -10.23 13.54
CA ASP A 161 -38.22 -10.74 12.24
C ASP A 161 -37.35 -10.23 11.08
N LEU A 162 -36.71 -9.06 11.25
CA LEU A 162 -35.82 -8.45 10.27
C LEU A 162 -34.50 -8.03 10.92
N PHE A 163 -33.38 -8.53 10.40
CA PHE A 163 -32.05 -8.27 10.91
C PHE A 163 -31.09 -7.78 9.83
N PHE A 164 -30.52 -6.59 10.00
CA PHE A 164 -29.52 -6.06 9.06
C PHE A 164 -28.11 -6.48 9.45
N ILE A 165 -27.32 -6.88 8.46
CA ILE A 165 -25.91 -7.25 8.60
C ILE A 165 -25.04 -6.46 7.60
N PRO A 166 -23.74 -6.25 7.87
CA PRO A 166 -22.87 -5.57 6.91
C PRO A 166 -22.75 -6.36 5.61
N GLN A 167 -22.62 -5.67 4.48
CA GLN A 167 -22.47 -6.28 3.16
C GLN A 167 -21.26 -7.23 3.10
N GLY A 168 -21.41 -8.38 2.43
CA GLY A 168 -20.34 -9.38 2.28
C GLY A 168 -20.32 -10.43 3.40
N ASN A 169 -21.27 -10.40 4.33
CA ASN A 169 -21.37 -11.33 5.47
C ASN A 169 -22.44 -12.42 5.29
N ARG A 170 -22.96 -12.60 4.07
CA ARG A 170 -23.87 -13.70 3.74
C ARG A 170 -23.24 -15.07 4.00
N SER A 171 -21.99 -15.28 3.65
CA SER A 171 -21.29 -16.53 3.94
C SER A 171 -20.73 -16.48 5.35
N GLN A 172 -21.09 -17.44 6.21
CA GLN A 172 -20.62 -17.52 7.60
C GLN A 172 -20.03 -18.89 7.91
N VAL A 173 -18.93 -18.90 8.63
CA VAL A 173 -18.29 -20.13 9.13
C VAL A 173 -18.77 -20.40 10.54
N ILE A 174 -19.33 -21.58 10.78
CA ILE A 174 -19.92 -21.93 12.07
C ILE A 174 -19.39 -23.26 12.57
N ASN A 175 -19.31 -23.38 13.89
CA ASN A 175 -19.02 -24.62 14.58
C ASN A 175 -20.29 -25.08 15.29
N GLU A 176 -20.98 -26.06 14.71
CA GLU A 176 -22.15 -26.70 15.32
C GLU A 176 -21.86 -28.19 15.46
N ASP A 177 -22.15 -28.76 16.63
CA ASP A 177 -21.95 -30.19 16.93
C ASP A 177 -20.51 -30.71 16.72
N ASP A 178 -19.51 -29.88 17.06
CA ASP A 178 -18.08 -30.14 16.81
C ASP A 178 -17.70 -30.30 15.32
N GLU A 179 -18.59 -29.91 14.40
CA GLU A 179 -18.34 -29.85 12.96
C GLU A 179 -18.30 -28.40 12.47
N ILE A 180 -17.24 -28.07 11.73
CA ILE A 180 -17.11 -26.75 11.12
C ILE A 180 -17.69 -26.78 9.71
N LYS A 181 -18.67 -25.91 9.45
CA LYS A 181 -19.33 -25.79 8.15
C LYS A 181 -19.51 -24.33 7.73
N GLN A 182 -19.44 -24.10 6.43
CA GLN A 182 -19.79 -22.82 5.81
C GLN A 182 -21.29 -22.80 5.51
N VAL A 183 -21.96 -21.70 5.85
CA VAL A 183 -23.40 -21.54 5.76
C VAL A 183 -23.73 -20.24 5.07
N ASP A 184 -24.66 -20.28 4.11
CA ASP A 184 -25.34 -19.08 3.63
C ASP A 184 -26.31 -18.61 4.74
N LEU A 185 -25.90 -17.59 5.49
CA LEU A 185 -26.63 -17.08 6.64
C LEU A 185 -28.02 -16.57 6.27
N ILE A 186 -28.20 -15.95 5.10
CA ILE A 186 -29.50 -15.41 4.70
C ILE A 186 -30.48 -16.56 4.45
N GLU A 187 -30.06 -17.55 3.65
CA GLU A 187 -30.88 -18.73 3.36
C GLU A 187 -31.13 -19.55 4.62
N HIS A 188 -30.09 -19.80 5.41
CA HIS A 188 -30.17 -20.58 6.64
C HIS A 188 -31.08 -19.92 7.68
N ALA A 189 -30.90 -18.62 7.95
CA ALA A 189 -31.71 -17.91 8.93
C ALA A 189 -33.19 -17.88 8.54
N TYR A 190 -33.49 -17.74 7.24
CA TYR A 190 -34.87 -17.79 6.75
C TYR A 190 -35.49 -19.18 6.91
N ASN A 191 -34.78 -20.22 6.48
CA ASN A 191 -35.29 -21.60 6.47
C ASN A 191 -35.38 -22.21 7.87
N GLU A 192 -34.37 -22.00 8.72
CA GLU A 192 -34.27 -22.63 10.03
C GLU A 192 -34.88 -21.77 11.14
N TRP A 193 -34.81 -20.44 11.04
CA TRP A 193 -35.23 -19.53 12.11
C TRP A 193 -36.39 -18.63 11.74
N GLY A 194 -36.82 -18.61 10.46
CA GLY A 194 -37.83 -17.67 9.97
C GLY A 194 -37.38 -16.20 9.97
N LEU A 195 -36.09 -15.95 10.19
CA LEU A 195 -35.52 -14.60 10.30
C LEU A 195 -35.17 -14.07 8.90
N LYS A 196 -35.66 -12.88 8.56
CA LYS A 196 -35.25 -12.19 7.33
C LYS A 196 -33.97 -11.41 7.59
N ILE A 197 -32.96 -11.63 6.76
CA ILE A 197 -31.68 -10.91 6.83
C ILE A 197 -31.49 -10.08 5.56
N ILE A 198 -31.02 -8.84 5.72
CA ILE A 198 -30.65 -7.95 4.62
C ILE A 198 -29.22 -7.48 4.82
N GLU A 199 -28.39 -7.64 3.79
CA GLU A 199 -27.06 -7.06 3.71
C GLU A 199 -27.13 -5.57 3.38
N VAL A 200 -26.39 -4.75 4.12
CA VAL A 200 -26.37 -3.29 3.96
C VAL A 200 -24.93 -2.79 3.93
N SER A 201 -24.64 -1.86 3.01
CA SER A 201 -23.34 -1.21 2.87
C SER A 201 -23.29 0.15 3.56
N THR A 202 -24.44 0.84 3.60
CA THR A 202 -24.57 2.17 4.19
C THR A 202 -25.79 2.29 5.08
N ILE A 203 -25.84 3.35 5.88
CA ILE A 203 -27.04 3.69 6.66
C ILE A 203 -28.25 3.98 5.77
N ASP A 204 -28.05 4.49 4.54
CA ASP A 204 -29.15 4.76 3.62
C ASP A 204 -29.82 3.46 3.17
N ASP A 205 -29.05 2.40 2.91
CA ASP A 205 -29.58 1.06 2.61
C ASP A 205 -30.47 0.55 3.75
N VAL A 206 -30.07 0.80 5.01
CA VAL A 206 -30.88 0.43 6.18
C VAL A 206 -32.21 1.19 6.19
N LEU A 207 -32.17 2.50 5.93
CA LEU A 207 -33.36 3.36 5.94
C LEU A 207 -34.38 2.99 4.86
N ASP A 208 -33.94 2.39 3.75
CA ASP A 208 -34.83 1.90 2.70
C ASP A 208 -35.74 0.76 3.16
N TYR A 209 -35.37 0.01 4.20
CA TYR A 209 -36.13 -1.14 4.68
C TYR A 209 -36.61 -1.02 6.12
N ALA A 210 -35.89 -0.29 6.99
CA ALA A 210 -36.13 -0.28 8.44
C ALA A 210 -37.54 0.16 8.86
N PHE A 211 -38.26 0.90 8.01
CA PHE A 211 -39.61 1.40 8.27
C PHE A 211 -40.71 0.74 7.41
N LYS A 212 -40.35 -0.27 6.59
CA LYS A 212 -41.31 -1.01 5.78
C LYS A 212 -42.00 -2.09 6.62
N ASP A 213 -43.20 -2.50 6.19
CA ASP A 213 -43.85 -3.68 6.75
C ASP A 213 -43.01 -4.92 6.42
N VAL A 214 -42.50 -5.61 7.45
CA VAL A 214 -41.64 -6.78 7.33
C VAL A 214 -42.30 -7.88 6.47
N SER A 215 -43.63 -8.00 6.49
CA SER A 215 -44.36 -8.99 5.69
C SER A 215 -44.27 -8.71 4.18
N SER A 216 -44.09 -7.44 3.79
CA SER A 216 -43.96 -7.00 2.39
C SER A 216 -42.55 -7.15 1.81
N ILE A 217 -41.56 -7.41 2.67
CA ILE A 217 -40.17 -7.60 2.27
C ILE A 217 -39.98 -9.03 1.79
N ASP A 218 -39.80 -9.21 0.49
CA ASP A 218 -39.39 -10.50 -0.08
C ASP A 218 -37.87 -10.54 -0.21
N VAL A 219 -37.21 -11.16 0.79
CA VAL A 219 -35.75 -11.34 0.86
C VAL A 219 -35.18 -12.10 -0.33
N ASN A 220 -35.97 -12.97 -0.99
CA ASN A 220 -35.52 -13.69 -2.19
C ASN A 220 -35.61 -12.82 -3.46
N SER A 221 -36.43 -11.77 -3.43
CA SER A 221 -36.53 -10.77 -4.50
C SER A 221 -35.52 -9.62 -4.36
N ILE A 222 -34.90 -9.47 -3.18
CA ILE A 222 -33.71 -8.65 -2.98
C ILE A 222 -32.54 -9.39 -3.61
N GLN A 223 -32.60 -9.57 -4.94
CA GLN A 223 -31.38 -9.66 -5.71
C GLN A 223 -30.71 -8.30 -5.54
N GLU A 224 -29.40 -8.27 -5.32
CA GLU A 224 -28.63 -7.07 -5.62
C GLU A 224 -29.20 -6.52 -6.93
N GLU A 225 -29.66 -5.26 -6.94
CA GLU A 225 -29.66 -4.55 -8.20
C GLU A 225 -28.21 -4.63 -8.64
N LYS A 226 -27.92 -5.57 -9.55
CA LYS A 226 -26.67 -5.61 -10.27
C LYS A 226 -26.61 -4.25 -10.94
N VAL A 227 -25.96 -3.31 -10.29
CA VAL A 227 -25.48 -2.08 -10.89
C VAL A 227 -24.84 -2.57 -12.17
N ASP A 228 -25.43 -2.23 -13.33
CA ASP A 228 -25.01 -2.70 -14.65
C ASP A 228 -23.50 -2.98 -14.61
N ASP A 229 -23.08 -4.24 -14.75
CA ASP A 229 -21.66 -4.55 -14.66
C ASP A 229 -20.94 -3.76 -15.76
N PHE A 230 -19.84 -3.09 -15.40
CA PHE A 230 -19.03 -2.37 -16.38
C PHE A 230 -18.59 -3.35 -17.48
N VAL A 231 -19.12 -3.18 -18.69
CA VAL A 231 -18.79 -4.05 -19.83
C VAL A 231 -17.41 -3.70 -20.34
N TYR A 232 -16.51 -4.68 -20.28
CA TYR A 232 -15.15 -4.57 -20.82
C TYR A 232 -15.20 -4.38 -22.34
N ASN A 233 -14.83 -3.20 -22.82
CA ASN A 233 -14.62 -3.00 -24.25
C ASN A 233 -13.29 -3.63 -24.65
N LYS A 234 -13.33 -4.64 -25.53
CA LYS A 234 -12.14 -5.29 -26.07
C LYS A 234 -11.21 -4.28 -26.75
N ILE A 235 -9.93 -4.29 -26.37
CA ILE A 235 -8.89 -3.44 -26.98
C ILE A 235 -8.14 -4.16 -28.11
N GLU A 236 -7.45 -3.40 -28.94
CA GLU A 236 -6.63 -3.94 -30.03
C GLU A 236 -5.43 -4.74 -29.46
N TYR A 237 -5.26 -5.97 -29.94
CA TYR A 237 -4.15 -6.82 -29.51
C TYR A 237 -2.81 -6.31 -30.07
N SER A 238 -1.75 -6.43 -29.26
CA SER A 238 -0.38 -6.12 -29.66
C SER A 238 0.53 -7.34 -29.55
N LYS A 239 1.37 -7.57 -30.58
CA LYS A 239 2.37 -8.64 -30.55
C LYS A 239 3.39 -8.47 -29.40
N ALA A 240 3.75 -7.22 -29.06
CA ALA A 240 4.67 -6.92 -27.95
C ALA A 240 4.22 -7.52 -26.59
N VAL A 241 2.91 -7.67 -26.36
CA VAL A 241 2.39 -8.22 -25.10
C VAL A 241 2.14 -9.74 -25.17
N GLU A 242 2.58 -10.42 -26.23
CA GLU A 242 2.40 -11.86 -26.38
C GLU A 242 3.03 -12.67 -25.23
N PRO A 243 4.24 -12.37 -24.72
CA PRO A 243 4.75 -13.07 -23.55
C PRO A 243 3.88 -12.82 -22.30
N LEU A 244 3.37 -11.60 -22.11
CA LEU A 244 2.46 -11.30 -20.99
C LEU A 244 1.21 -12.16 -21.06
N LYS A 245 0.61 -12.26 -22.25
CA LYS A 245 -0.59 -13.04 -22.50
C LYS A 245 -0.38 -14.51 -22.10
N LYS A 246 0.72 -15.13 -22.54
CA LYS A 246 1.02 -16.54 -22.22
C LYS A 246 1.20 -16.75 -20.72
N ILE A 247 2.01 -15.90 -20.08
CA ILE A 247 2.22 -15.96 -18.62
C ILE A 247 0.88 -15.80 -17.89
N THR A 248 0.04 -14.86 -18.32
CA THR A 248 -1.26 -14.60 -17.70
C THR A 248 -2.19 -15.81 -17.80
N GLU A 249 -2.25 -16.44 -18.97
CA GLU A 249 -3.06 -17.65 -19.20
C GLU A 249 -2.64 -18.79 -18.27
N GLU A 250 -1.33 -19.04 -18.17
CA GLU A 250 -0.78 -20.04 -17.26
C GLU A 250 -1.08 -19.72 -15.80
N TYR A 251 -0.94 -18.45 -15.38
CA TYR A 251 -1.28 -18.03 -14.03
C TYR A 251 -2.76 -18.20 -13.70
N ILE A 252 -3.68 -17.89 -14.63
CA ILE A 252 -5.11 -18.13 -14.45
C ILE A 252 -5.35 -19.62 -14.17
N LEU A 253 -4.86 -20.50 -15.07
CA LEU A 253 -5.06 -21.95 -14.97
C LEU A 253 -4.46 -22.52 -13.68
N ASN A 254 -3.23 -22.18 -13.35
CA ASN A 254 -2.55 -22.67 -12.14
C ASN A 254 -3.25 -22.19 -10.85
N THR A 255 -3.77 -20.96 -10.86
CA THR A 255 -4.49 -20.37 -9.71
C THR A 255 -5.84 -21.06 -9.53
N GLU A 256 -6.56 -21.35 -10.61
CA GLU A 256 -7.83 -22.10 -10.59
C GLU A 256 -7.67 -23.53 -10.07
N GLU A 257 -6.63 -24.23 -10.53
CA GLU A 257 -6.33 -25.58 -10.05
C GLU A 257 -6.06 -25.58 -8.55
N LYS A 258 -5.25 -24.63 -8.08
CA LYS A 258 -4.94 -24.48 -6.65
C LYS A 258 -6.18 -24.12 -5.82
N LEU A 259 -7.04 -23.22 -6.28
CA LEU A 259 -8.31 -22.89 -5.61
C LEU A 259 -9.22 -24.11 -5.48
N SER A 260 -9.36 -24.88 -6.57
CA SER A 260 -10.16 -26.10 -6.55
C SER A 260 -9.66 -27.12 -5.51
N SER A 261 -8.33 -27.19 -5.33
CA SER A 261 -7.73 -28.03 -4.28
C SER A 261 -7.90 -27.46 -2.87
N ILE A 262 -7.84 -26.13 -2.70
CA ILE A 262 -7.74 -25.50 -1.38
C ILE A 262 -9.01 -25.66 -0.55
N ASN A 263 -10.19 -25.59 -1.18
CA ASN A 263 -11.48 -25.78 -0.50
C ASN A 263 -11.55 -27.15 0.20
N SER A 264 -11.12 -28.22 -0.48
CA SER A 264 -11.05 -29.55 0.13
C SER A 264 -10.03 -29.65 1.28
N LYS A 265 -8.90 -28.94 1.16
CA LYS A 265 -7.86 -28.91 2.19
C LYS A 265 -8.32 -28.17 3.45
N ILE A 266 -9.05 -27.06 3.30
CA ILE A 266 -9.62 -26.29 4.41
C ILE A 266 -10.54 -27.17 5.26
N SER A 267 -11.50 -27.85 4.62
CA SER A 267 -12.45 -28.72 5.32
C SER A 267 -11.79 -29.87 6.07
N SER A 268 -10.65 -30.36 5.57
CA SER A 268 -9.87 -31.44 6.21
C SER A 268 -8.81 -30.93 7.22
N SER A 269 -8.69 -29.61 7.39
CA SER A 269 -7.63 -29.03 8.21
C SER A 269 -7.88 -29.21 9.71
N ASN A 270 -6.81 -29.29 10.49
CA ASN A 270 -6.89 -29.39 11.96
C ASN A 270 -6.99 -28.00 12.65
N ILE A 271 -7.36 -26.96 11.90
CA ILE A 271 -7.50 -25.59 12.44
C ILE A 271 -8.78 -25.54 13.27
N LYS A 272 -8.65 -25.20 14.55
CA LYS A 272 -9.78 -25.12 15.50
C LYS A 272 -10.25 -23.69 15.78
N ASP A 273 -9.41 -22.72 15.46
CA ASP A 273 -9.68 -21.31 15.67
C ASP A 273 -10.62 -20.80 14.57
N LEU A 274 -11.81 -20.37 14.96
CA LEU A 274 -12.86 -19.97 14.02
C LEU A 274 -12.54 -18.64 13.33
N ASP A 275 -11.87 -17.71 14.00
CA ASP A 275 -11.49 -16.43 13.42
C ASP A 275 -10.42 -16.63 12.35
N VAL A 276 -9.47 -17.54 12.60
CA VAL A 276 -8.48 -17.96 11.60
C VAL A 276 -9.18 -18.58 10.39
N LEU A 277 -10.11 -19.49 10.61
CA LEU A 277 -10.79 -20.19 9.53
C LEU A 277 -11.66 -19.27 8.67
N ASP A 278 -12.39 -18.35 9.30
CA ASP A 278 -13.18 -17.32 8.62
C ASP A 278 -12.29 -16.40 7.77
N THR A 279 -11.12 -16.00 8.29
CA THR A 279 -10.12 -15.25 7.53
C THR A 279 -9.61 -16.02 6.32
N LEU A 280 -9.38 -17.33 6.44
CA LEU A 280 -8.92 -18.17 5.32
C LEU A 280 -10.01 -18.32 4.24
N LEU A 281 -11.25 -18.57 4.64
CA LEU A 281 -12.37 -18.76 3.71
C LEU A 281 -12.77 -17.47 2.99
N SER A 282 -12.78 -16.33 3.69
CA SER A 282 -12.97 -15.01 3.06
C SER A 282 -11.84 -14.70 2.07
N THR A 283 -10.59 -15.02 2.43
CA THR A 283 -9.43 -14.87 1.53
C THR A 283 -9.57 -15.74 0.28
N VAL A 284 -10.07 -16.97 0.39
CA VAL A 284 -10.34 -17.85 -0.75
C VAL A 284 -11.47 -17.30 -1.62
N THR A 285 -12.58 -16.91 -1.02
CA THR A 285 -13.74 -16.33 -1.74
C THR A 285 -13.33 -15.09 -2.54
N TYR A 286 -12.57 -14.19 -1.93
CA TYR A 286 -12.02 -13.02 -2.62
C TYR A 286 -11.07 -13.41 -3.77
N SER A 287 -10.30 -14.50 -3.60
CA SER A 287 -9.41 -15.01 -4.64
C SER A 287 -10.17 -15.62 -5.84
N GLU A 288 -11.32 -16.26 -5.60
CA GLU A 288 -12.22 -16.74 -6.65
C GLU A 288 -12.77 -15.56 -7.48
N GLU A 289 -13.18 -14.46 -6.82
CA GLU A 289 -13.62 -13.24 -7.49
C GLU A 289 -12.50 -12.62 -8.36
N LEU A 290 -11.28 -12.54 -7.81
CA LEU A 290 -10.11 -12.04 -8.54
C LEU A 290 -9.83 -12.86 -9.80
N VAL A 291 -9.90 -14.19 -9.71
CA VAL A 291 -9.71 -15.09 -10.87
C VAL A 291 -10.80 -14.90 -11.92
N GLU A 292 -12.06 -14.78 -11.52
CA GLU A 292 -13.15 -14.52 -12.45
C GLU A 292 -12.99 -13.18 -13.17
N ASN A 293 -12.62 -12.13 -12.42
CA ASN A 293 -12.30 -10.84 -13.00
C ASN A 293 -11.08 -10.93 -13.95
N SER A 294 -10.07 -11.73 -13.60
CA SER A 294 -8.90 -11.97 -14.45
C SER A 294 -9.28 -12.54 -15.82
N LYS A 295 -10.17 -13.54 -15.87
CA LYS A 295 -10.66 -14.11 -17.13
C LYS A 295 -11.36 -13.08 -18.00
N LYS A 296 -12.24 -12.27 -17.41
CA LYS A 296 -12.94 -11.18 -18.12
C LYS A 296 -11.96 -10.17 -18.71
N PHE A 297 -10.92 -9.79 -17.97
CA PHE A 297 -9.85 -8.94 -18.49
C PHE A 297 -9.09 -9.60 -19.63
N TYR A 298 -8.75 -10.88 -19.49
CA TYR A 298 -8.00 -11.66 -20.48
C TYR A 298 -8.75 -11.76 -21.82
N GLU A 299 -10.04 -12.10 -21.80
CA GLU A 299 -10.89 -12.20 -23.00
C GLU A 299 -10.99 -10.89 -23.80
N ASN A 300 -10.82 -9.78 -23.09
CA ASN A 300 -10.90 -8.41 -23.61
C ASN A 300 -9.54 -7.77 -23.89
N ASN A 301 -8.45 -8.57 -23.89
CA ASN A 301 -7.07 -8.18 -24.18
C ASN A 301 -6.40 -7.27 -23.13
N TYR A 302 -6.96 -7.12 -21.92
CA TYR A 302 -6.34 -6.38 -20.81
C TYR A 302 -5.36 -7.26 -20.01
N PHE A 303 -4.32 -7.78 -20.67
CA PHE A 303 -3.49 -8.84 -20.10
C PHE A 303 -2.78 -8.47 -18.80
N TYR A 304 -2.38 -7.21 -18.59
CA TYR A 304 -1.79 -6.79 -17.32
C TYR A 304 -2.81 -6.75 -16.17
N SER A 305 -4.03 -6.31 -16.45
CA SER A 305 -5.10 -6.31 -15.45
C SER A 305 -5.46 -7.73 -15.05
N ALA A 306 -5.55 -8.63 -16.04
CA ALA A 306 -5.70 -10.05 -15.81
C ALA A 306 -4.53 -10.61 -14.98
N ALA A 307 -3.29 -10.37 -15.40
CA ALA A 307 -2.09 -10.82 -14.68
C ALA A 307 -2.08 -10.32 -13.23
N ASN A 308 -2.42 -9.06 -12.99
CA ASN A 308 -2.47 -8.48 -11.65
C ASN A 308 -3.50 -9.18 -10.76
N ASN A 309 -4.71 -9.42 -11.27
CA ASN A 309 -5.74 -10.09 -10.50
C ASN A 309 -5.38 -11.55 -10.19
N SER A 310 -4.88 -12.30 -11.19
CA SER A 310 -4.39 -13.66 -10.96
C SER A 310 -3.21 -13.71 -10.00
N PHE A 311 -2.31 -12.73 -10.07
CA PHE A 311 -1.17 -12.62 -9.14
C PHE A 311 -1.62 -12.41 -7.69
N LEU A 312 -2.60 -11.53 -7.46
CA LEU A 312 -3.16 -11.30 -6.13
C LEU A 312 -3.88 -12.54 -5.59
N ALA A 313 -4.68 -13.21 -6.42
CA ALA A 313 -5.31 -14.48 -6.07
C ALA A 313 -4.26 -15.54 -5.70
N TYR A 314 -3.19 -15.64 -6.49
CA TYR A 314 -2.09 -16.56 -6.25
C TYR A 314 -1.38 -16.34 -4.91
N ILE A 315 -1.12 -15.08 -4.54
CA ILE A 315 -0.53 -14.72 -3.22
C ILE A 315 -1.45 -15.14 -2.07
N ASN A 316 -2.73 -14.86 -2.20
CA ASN A 316 -3.74 -15.23 -1.20
C ASN A 316 -3.77 -16.75 -1.01
N ILE A 317 -3.78 -17.50 -2.11
CA ILE A 317 -3.76 -18.97 -2.11
C ILE A 317 -2.49 -19.52 -1.48
N ILE A 318 -1.31 -18.98 -1.79
CA ILE A 318 -0.05 -19.40 -1.13
C ILE A 318 -0.15 -19.17 0.38
N SER A 319 -0.65 -18.01 0.79
CA SER A 319 -0.78 -17.66 2.21
C SER A 319 -1.70 -18.65 2.94
N VAL A 320 -2.86 -18.94 2.33
CA VAL A 320 -3.83 -19.91 2.84
C VAL A 320 -3.23 -21.32 2.87
N GLU A 321 -2.53 -21.75 1.82
CA GLU A 321 -1.92 -23.08 1.71
C GLU A 321 -0.82 -23.30 2.76
N GLU A 322 0.04 -22.31 3.03
CA GLU A 322 1.06 -22.40 4.09
C GLU A 322 0.43 -22.53 5.48
N ILE A 323 -0.65 -21.78 5.75
CA ILE A 323 -1.35 -21.81 7.05
C ILE A 323 -2.05 -23.16 7.25
N ILE A 324 -2.80 -23.64 6.26
CA ILE A 324 -3.54 -24.91 6.37
C ILE A 324 -2.58 -26.08 6.52
N THR A 325 -1.48 -26.07 5.77
CA THR A 325 -0.52 -27.18 5.79
C THR A 325 0.24 -27.24 7.11
N ASN A 326 0.61 -26.07 7.67
CA ASN A 326 1.36 -26.00 8.92
C ASN A 326 0.83 -24.87 9.81
N PRO A 327 -0.27 -25.05 10.57
CA PRO A 327 -0.85 -23.96 11.38
C PRO A 327 0.12 -23.34 12.39
N SER A 328 1.15 -24.08 12.82
CA SER A 328 2.23 -23.55 13.68
C SER A 328 3.12 -22.49 13.01
N ILE A 329 2.97 -22.24 11.71
CA ILE A 329 3.61 -21.12 11.01
C ILE A 329 3.15 -19.75 11.53
N LEU A 330 1.93 -19.69 12.09
CA LEU A 330 1.37 -18.50 12.73
C LEU A 330 1.99 -18.19 14.09
N ALA A 331 2.79 -19.07 14.69
CA ALA A 331 3.43 -18.79 15.98
C ALA A 331 4.44 -17.63 15.88
N ASP A 332 4.53 -16.78 16.91
CA ASP A 332 5.43 -15.62 16.96
C ASP A 332 6.89 -15.99 16.65
N SER A 333 7.34 -17.16 17.11
CA SER A 333 8.63 -17.75 16.79
C SER A 333 8.44 -19.10 16.12
N SER A 334 8.30 -19.09 14.79
CA SER A 334 8.11 -20.30 14.00
C SER A 334 9.39 -20.69 13.27
N ILE A 335 9.97 -21.84 13.65
CA ILE A 335 11.14 -22.42 12.96
C ILE A 335 10.81 -22.75 11.50
N ILE A 336 9.56 -23.16 11.23
CA ILE A 336 9.09 -23.46 9.87
C ILE A 336 9.11 -22.19 9.03
N PHE A 337 8.59 -21.09 9.56
CA PHE A 337 8.62 -19.79 8.88
C PHE A 337 10.06 -19.33 8.59
N ASP A 338 10.95 -19.42 9.58
CA ASP A 338 12.37 -19.05 9.42
C ASP A 338 13.06 -19.91 8.33
N LEU A 339 12.73 -21.20 8.24
CA LEU A 339 13.21 -22.09 7.19
C LEU A 339 12.66 -21.68 5.81
N ARG A 340 11.36 -21.37 5.70
CA ARG A 340 10.74 -20.89 4.45
C ARG A 340 11.38 -19.62 3.92
N VAL A 341 11.63 -18.66 4.80
CA VAL A 341 12.31 -17.40 4.44
C VAL A 341 13.74 -17.68 3.96
N SER A 342 14.43 -18.65 4.57
CA SER A 342 15.79 -19.04 4.15
C SER A 342 15.82 -19.75 2.79
N GLU A 343 14.88 -20.68 2.54
CA GLU A 343 14.71 -21.35 1.24
C GLU A 343 14.40 -20.35 0.13
N LEU A 344 13.52 -19.38 0.42
CA LEU A 344 13.17 -18.31 -0.52
C LEU A 344 14.37 -17.41 -0.84
N ASP A 345 15.17 -17.06 0.17
CA ASP A 345 16.39 -16.25 -0.04
C ASP A 345 17.40 -16.93 -0.98
N GLU A 346 17.55 -18.25 -0.86
CA GLU A 346 18.36 -19.06 -1.79
C GLU A 346 17.76 -19.03 -3.20
N LYS A 347 16.44 -19.23 -3.33
CA LYS A 347 15.72 -19.16 -4.62
C LYS A 347 15.89 -17.81 -5.30
N ILE A 348 15.80 -16.70 -4.55
CA ILE A 348 16.04 -15.35 -5.09
C ILE A 348 17.48 -15.23 -5.60
N THR A 349 18.46 -15.78 -4.88
CA THR A 349 19.88 -15.76 -5.30
C THR A 349 20.11 -16.53 -6.58
N LEU A 350 19.46 -17.69 -6.76
CA LEU A 350 19.50 -18.42 -8.02
C LEU A 350 18.87 -17.63 -9.16
N THR A 351 17.72 -16.99 -8.90
CA THR A 351 17.01 -16.14 -9.88
C THR A 351 17.85 -14.92 -10.29
N GLU A 352 18.55 -14.30 -9.32
CA GLU A 352 19.50 -13.21 -9.54
C GLU A 352 20.65 -13.63 -10.47
N ASN A 353 21.21 -14.82 -10.27
CA ASN A 353 22.25 -15.36 -11.15
C ASN A 353 21.74 -15.59 -12.58
N ARG A 354 20.49 -16.04 -12.76
CA ARG A 354 19.86 -16.21 -14.08
C ARG A 354 19.77 -14.87 -14.83
N SER A 355 19.46 -13.78 -14.12
CA SER A 355 19.30 -12.44 -14.70
C SER A 355 20.58 -11.83 -15.32
N ASN A 356 21.73 -12.50 -15.21
CA ASN A 356 22.97 -12.12 -15.87
C ASN A 356 23.05 -12.58 -17.35
N ASN A 357 22.10 -13.40 -17.80
CA ASN A 357 22.10 -13.97 -19.17
C ASN A 357 21.05 -13.36 -20.10
N CYS A 358 20.55 -12.16 -19.78
CA CYS A 358 19.51 -11.52 -20.56
C CYS A 358 19.95 -11.16 -21.98
N SER A 359 19.08 -11.39 -22.96
CA SER A 359 19.23 -10.93 -24.33
C SER A 359 18.86 -9.45 -24.48
N ILE A 360 19.48 -8.77 -25.44
CA ILE A 360 19.12 -7.41 -25.84
C ILE A 360 17.71 -7.35 -26.49
N GLU A 361 17.31 -8.40 -27.21
CA GLU A 361 16.05 -8.45 -27.97
C GLU A 361 14.82 -8.44 -27.06
N TYR A 362 14.95 -8.98 -25.84
CA TYR A 362 13.89 -9.10 -24.85
C TYR A 362 14.26 -8.37 -23.55
N LEU A 363 15.03 -7.28 -23.67
CA LEU A 363 15.57 -6.53 -22.55
C LEU A 363 14.49 -6.06 -21.57
N GLU A 364 13.34 -5.61 -22.06
CA GLU A 364 12.23 -5.12 -21.22
C GLU A 364 11.73 -6.20 -20.26
N TRP A 365 11.70 -7.48 -20.68
CA TRP A 365 11.34 -8.61 -19.84
C TRP A 365 12.41 -8.88 -18.77
N CYS A 366 13.68 -8.83 -19.15
CA CYS A 366 14.79 -8.93 -18.20
C CYS A 366 14.73 -7.83 -17.14
N VAL A 367 14.48 -6.59 -17.55
CA VAL A 367 14.31 -5.45 -16.63
C VAL A 367 13.15 -5.71 -15.68
N GLY A 368 12.01 -6.16 -16.20
CA GLY A 368 10.86 -6.57 -15.39
C GLY A 368 11.25 -7.62 -14.34
N GLY A 369 11.98 -8.66 -14.74
CA GLY A 369 12.46 -9.72 -13.85
C GLY A 369 13.36 -9.17 -12.75
N ARG A 370 14.34 -8.34 -13.09
CA ARG A 370 15.25 -7.68 -12.13
C ARG A 370 14.52 -6.80 -11.13
N GLN A 371 13.49 -6.05 -11.55
CA GLN A 371 12.66 -5.27 -10.61
C GLN A 371 12.00 -6.17 -9.56
N ARG A 372 11.41 -7.30 -9.98
CA ARG A 372 10.74 -8.24 -9.07
C ARG A 372 11.73 -8.94 -8.14
N ILE A 373 12.94 -9.28 -8.61
CA ILE A 373 14.03 -9.80 -7.77
C ILE A 373 14.38 -8.80 -6.66
N THR A 374 14.50 -7.52 -7.01
CA THR A 374 14.80 -6.47 -6.03
C THR A 374 13.68 -6.29 -5.02
N TRP A 375 12.41 -6.33 -5.45
CA TRP A 375 11.28 -6.27 -4.53
C TRP A 375 11.18 -7.50 -3.63
N ALA A 376 11.41 -8.70 -4.16
CA ALA A 376 11.43 -9.93 -3.37
C ALA A 376 12.53 -9.91 -2.30
N ARG A 377 13.74 -9.46 -2.67
CA ARG A 377 14.87 -9.34 -1.74
C ARG A 377 14.58 -8.38 -0.59
N ASP A 378 14.04 -7.20 -0.91
CA ASP A 378 13.65 -6.17 0.07
C ASP A 378 12.66 -6.74 1.12
N LYS A 379 11.70 -7.58 0.69
CA LYS A 379 10.76 -8.22 1.62
C LYS A 379 11.40 -9.31 2.45
N VAL A 380 12.23 -10.17 1.84
CA VAL A 380 12.97 -11.20 2.58
C VAL A 380 13.92 -10.58 3.63
N GLU A 381 14.57 -9.47 3.32
CA GLU A 381 15.39 -8.74 4.28
C GLU A 381 14.55 -8.20 5.45
N SER A 382 13.39 -7.59 5.17
CA SER A 382 12.45 -7.14 6.20
C SER A 382 11.97 -8.28 7.11
N LEU A 383 11.61 -9.43 6.53
CA LEU A 383 11.18 -10.62 7.27
C LEU A 383 12.27 -11.17 8.20
N LYS A 384 13.56 -11.07 7.81
CA LYS A 384 14.70 -11.49 8.63
C LYS A 384 14.98 -10.57 9.82
N GLU A 385 14.61 -9.28 9.73
CA GLU A 385 14.89 -8.28 10.77
C GLU A 385 13.97 -8.37 12.00
N LYS A 386 13.02 -9.33 12.04
CA LYS A 386 12.09 -9.60 13.17
C LYS A 386 11.38 -8.34 13.69
N GLN A 387 10.88 -7.50 12.77
CA GLN A 387 9.98 -6.42 13.13
C GLN A 387 8.65 -7.01 13.64
N THR A 388 7.98 -6.29 14.56
CA THR A 388 6.66 -6.69 15.09
C THR A 388 5.59 -6.54 14.01
N ILE A 389 5.48 -7.55 13.16
CA ILE A 389 4.48 -7.69 12.11
C ILE A 389 3.45 -8.72 12.61
N ASN A 390 2.16 -8.47 12.36
CA ASN A 390 1.10 -9.43 12.65
C ASN A 390 1.41 -10.80 12.00
N ASN A 391 1.14 -11.90 12.70
CA ASN A 391 1.43 -13.26 12.26
C ASN A 391 0.81 -13.66 10.91
N PHE A 392 -0.32 -13.08 10.50
CA PHE A 392 -0.85 -13.25 9.15
C PHE A 392 -0.10 -12.41 8.10
N SER A 393 0.21 -11.15 8.45
CA SER A 393 0.90 -10.21 7.57
C SER A 393 2.30 -10.70 7.19
N LYS A 394 3.05 -11.33 8.12
CA LYS A 394 4.37 -11.91 7.79
C LYS A 394 4.28 -13.05 6.75
N ILE A 395 3.21 -13.85 6.78
CA ILE A 395 2.98 -14.93 5.82
C ILE A 395 2.61 -14.33 4.47
N GLN A 396 1.78 -13.29 4.46
CA GLN A 396 1.42 -12.58 3.24
C GLN A 396 2.64 -11.92 2.60
N GLU A 397 3.51 -11.27 3.38
CA GLU A 397 4.78 -10.70 2.90
C GLU A 397 5.72 -11.77 2.32
N TYR A 398 5.80 -12.95 2.96
CA TYR A 398 6.51 -14.10 2.40
C TYR A 398 5.90 -14.54 1.07
N ALA A 399 4.58 -14.64 0.99
CA ALA A 399 3.87 -15.02 -0.23
C ALA A 399 4.09 -14.01 -1.36
N TYR A 400 4.09 -12.70 -1.07
CA TYR A 400 4.47 -11.65 -2.03
C TYR A 400 5.90 -11.85 -2.55
N ALA A 401 6.86 -12.09 -1.66
CA ALA A 401 8.25 -12.28 -2.06
C ALA A 401 8.44 -13.55 -2.90
N LEU A 402 7.76 -14.65 -2.54
CA LEU A 402 7.76 -15.89 -3.31
C LEU A 402 7.15 -15.67 -4.70
N ALA A 403 5.96 -15.06 -4.77
CA ALA A 403 5.26 -14.83 -6.03
C ALA A 403 6.04 -13.87 -6.95
N TRP A 404 6.67 -12.81 -6.41
CA TRP A 404 7.57 -11.97 -7.21
C TRP A 404 8.79 -12.72 -7.72
N THR A 405 9.34 -13.64 -6.93
CA THR A 405 10.45 -14.49 -7.36
C THR A 405 10.02 -15.41 -8.51
N GLU A 406 8.80 -15.93 -8.48
CA GLU A 406 8.27 -16.78 -9.56
C GLU A 406 8.04 -16.00 -10.85
N ILE A 407 7.34 -14.87 -10.79
CA ILE A 407 7.17 -13.98 -11.95
C ILE A 407 8.52 -13.51 -12.51
N ALA A 408 9.50 -13.25 -11.64
CA ALA A 408 10.84 -12.91 -12.10
C ALA A 408 11.46 -14.04 -12.94
N ASN A 409 11.25 -15.29 -12.56
CA ASN A 409 11.71 -16.43 -13.35
C ASN A 409 10.97 -16.50 -14.70
N ASP A 410 9.66 -16.31 -14.74
CA ASP A 410 8.88 -16.35 -15.98
C ASP A 410 9.28 -15.23 -16.96
N PHE A 411 9.53 -14.02 -16.44
CA PHE A 411 10.05 -12.92 -17.23
C PHE A 411 11.48 -13.20 -17.73
N LEU A 412 12.29 -13.89 -16.92
CA LEU A 412 13.62 -14.30 -17.36
C LEU A 412 13.55 -15.40 -18.42
N ASP A 413 12.63 -16.34 -18.32
CA ASP A 413 12.36 -17.38 -19.34
C ASP A 413 11.92 -16.76 -20.68
N ALA A 414 11.14 -15.68 -20.65
CA ALA A 414 10.82 -14.89 -21.84
C ALA A 414 12.02 -14.09 -22.39
N SER A 415 13.06 -13.84 -21.57
CA SER A 415 14.17 -12.95 -21.94
C SER A 415 15.49 -13.65 -22.31
N ILE A 416 15.69 -14.89 -21.88
CA ILE A 416 16.93 -15.65 -22.08
C ILE A 416 16.72 -16.59 -23.28
N THR A 417 17.39 -16.28 -24.39
CA THR A 417 17.37 -17.12 -25.59
C THR A 417 18.57 -18.07 -25.60
N THR A 418 18.42 -19.25 -26.21
CA THR A 418 19.48 -20.27 -26.33
C THR A 418 20.39 -20.09 -27.54
N ASN A 419 20.08 -19.12 -28.41
CA ASN A 419 20.87 -18.82 -29.61
C ASN A 419 21.94 -17.76 -29.30
N ASN A 420 22.93 -17.63 -30.19
CA ASN A 420 24.06 -16.67 -30.12
C ASN A 420 23.62 -15.19 -30.19
N ASP A 421 22.60 -14.80 -29.42
CA ASP A 421 22.07 -13.46 -29.37
C ASP A 421 22.97 -12.59 -28.49
N LEU A 422 23.07 -11.31 -28.89
CA LEU A 422 23.89 -10.32 -28.20
C LEU A 422 23.40 -10.19 -26.75
N LYS A 423 24.26 -10.57 -25.80
CA LYS A 423 23.97 -10.37 -24.37
C LYS A 423 23.79 -8.89 -24.08
N PHE A 424 22.80 -8.58 -23.24
CA PHE A 424 22.64 -7.25 -22.70
C PHE A 424 23.84 -6.86 -21.84
N VAL A 425 24.45 -5.70 -22.13
CA VAL A 425 25.60 -5.16 -21.40
C VAL A 425 25.26 -3.80 -20.83
N GLU A 426 25.40 -3.68 -19.51
CA GLU A 426 25.31 -2.42 -18.78
C GLU A 426 26.47 -1.49 -19.16
N SER A 427 26.22 -0.19 -19.28
CA SER A 427 27.22 0.78 -19.75
C SER A 427 27.34 2.00 -18.82
N ASN A 428 28.46 2.72 -18.94
CA ASN A 428 28.64 4.01 -18.23
C ASN A 428 27.58 5.04 -18.64
N PHE A 429 27.05 4.96 -19.88
CA PHE A 429 25.95 5.81 -20.31
C PHE A 429 24.69 5.56 -19.46
N PHE A 430 24.30 4.31 -19.25
CA PHE A 430 23.15 3.98 -18.40
C PHE A 430 23.39 4.32 -16.93
N LYS A 431 24.62 4.17 -16.45
CA LYS A 431 25.01 4.62 -15.11
C LYS A 431 24.76 6.11 -14.92
N GLU A 432 25.23 6.95 -15.84
CA GLU A 432 25.01 8.40 -15.79
C GLU A 432 23.51 8.73 -15.84
N LYS A 433 22.75 8.11 -16.75
CA LYS A 433 21.30 8.32 -16.87
C LYS A 433 20.52 7.91 -15.64
N ALA A 434 20.83 6.75 -15.05
CA ALA A 434 20.20 6.29 -13.83
C ALA A 434 20.49 7.23 -12.65
N GLN A 435 21.75 7.71 -12.53
CA GLN A 435 22.12 8.66 -11.50
C GLN A 435 21.39 10.00 -11.67
N GLU A 436 21.32 10.54 -12.89
CA GLU A 436 20.55 11.76 -13.21
C GLU A 436 19.07 11.60 -12.83
N SER A 437 18.47 10.46 -13.16
CA SER A 437 17.06 10.17 -12.88
C SER A 437 16.78 10.05 -11.38
N ILE A 438 17.62 9.36 -10.60
CA ILE A 438 17.52 9.30 -9.13
C ILE A 438 17.60 10.70 -8.51
N ILE A 439 18.57 11.51 -8.95
CA ILE A 439 18.72 12.90 -8.48
C ILE A 439 17.48 13.72 -8.83
N SER A 440 16.88 13.51 -10.00
CA SER A 440 15.63 14.16 -10.38
C SER A 440 14.48 13.80 -9.44
N VAL A 441 14.32 12.51 -9.10
CA VAL A 441 13.30 12.07 -8.13
C VAL A 441 13.53 12.73 -6.77
N GLU A 442 14.76 12.73 -6.26
CA GLU A 442 15.11 13.32 -4.97
C GLU A 442 14.89 14.85 -4.93
N ASN A 443 15.24 15.55 -6.01
CA ASN A 443 15.01 16.99 -6.11
C ASN A 443 13.52 17.32 -6.17
N GLN A 444 12.74 16.55 -6.94
CA GLN A 444 11.29 16.76 -7.00
C GLN A 444 10.64 16.46 -5.65
N LEU A 445 11.10 15.42 -4.93
CA LEU A 445 10.65 15.11 -3.57
C LEU A 445 10.77 16.30 -2.60
N ILE A 446 11.81 17.13 -2.73
CA ILE A 446 11.98 18.35 -1.92
C ILE A 446 10.91 19.40 -2.24
N LEU A 447 10.44 19.44 -3.49
CA LEU A 447 9.47 20.43 -3.98
C LEU A 447 8.02 20.03 -3.70
N VAL A 448 7.73 18.75 -3.48
CA VAL A 448 6.39 18.27 -3.09
C VAL A 448 6.18 18.34 -1.58
N ALA A 449 4.92 18.41 -1.16
CA ALA A 449 4.55 18.57 0.25
C ALA A 449 5.01 17.35 1.09
N PRO A 450 5.32 17.52 2.39
CA PRO A 450 5.89 16.46 3.24
C PRO A 450 5.05 15.17 3.29
N ASN A 451 3.73 15.29 3.20
CA ASN A 451 2.79 14.17 3.15
C ASN A 451 2.89 13.34 1.85
N ILE A 452 3.40 13.90 0.76
CA ILE A 452 3.60 13.21 -0.52
C ILE A 452 4.93 12.47 -0.54
N ALA A 453 5.97 13.09 0.02
CA ALA A 453 7.29 12.48 0.17
C ALA A 453 7.25 11.23 1.06
N ASP A 454 6.22 11.08 1.90
CA ASP A 454 6.11 10.01 2.88
C ASP A 454 5.39 8.74 2.37
N THR A 455 4.86 8.75 1.14
CA THR A 455 4.10 7.61 0.59
C THR A 455 4.97 6.35 0.47
N GLU A 456 4.46 5.21 0.93
CA GLU A 456 5.19 3.93 0.93
C GLU A 456 5.57 3.49 -0.49
N ASP A 457 4.69 3.68 -1.49
CA ASP A 457 4.98 3.29 -2.87
C ASP A 457 6.15 4.08 -3.48
N LEU A 458 6.20 5.39 -3.24
CA LEU A 458 7.27 6.25 -3.74
C LEU A 458 8.61 5.92 -3.09
N LYS A 459 8.60 5.71 -1.77
CA LYS A 459 9.79 5.25 -1.02
C LYS A 459 10.29 3.91 -1.54
N ARG A 460 9.38 2.95 -1.75
CA ARG A 460 9.70 1.62 -2.29
C ARG A 460 10.37 1.72 -3.66
N ARG A 461 9.81 2.51 -4.58
CA ARG A 461 10.37 2.68 -5.94
C ARG A 461 11.72 3.38 -5.92
N LEU A 462 11.87 4.45 -5.15
CA LEU A 462 13.15 5.14 -5.01
C LEU A 462 14.21 4.25 -4.35
N ASN A 463 13.83 3.46 -3.34
CA ASN A 463 14.73 2.50 -2.70
C ASN A 463 15.18 1.42 -3.70
N ALA A 464 14.24 0.83 -4.45
CA ALA A 464 14.54 -0.12 -5.51
C ALA A 464 15.50 0.46 -6.56
N ALA A 465 15.26 1.70 -7.01
CA ALA A 465 16.14 2.40 -7.94
C ALA A 465 17.58 2.53 -7.40
N LYS A 466 17.73 2.89 -6.12
CA LYS A 466 19.04 3.02 -5.46
C LYS A 466 19.74 1.67 -5.29
N ILE A 467 19.01 0.64 -4.89
CA ILE A 467 19.54 -0.73 -4.76
C ILE A 467 20.03 -1.24 -6.12
N ASN A 468 19.22 -1.09 -7.16
CA ASN A 468 19.56 -1.50 -8.52
C ASN A 468 20.78 -0.73 -9.06
N TYR A 469 20.88 0.56 -8.77
CA TYR A 469 22.06 1.37 -9.10
C TYR A 469 23.34 0.82 -8.43
N GLN A 470 23.26 0.49 -7.14
CA GLN A 470 24.41 -0.05 -6.38
C GLN A 470 24.85 -1.44 -6.89
N ARG A 471 23.89 -2.26 -7.35
CA ARG A 471 24.16 -3.58 -7.96
C ARG A 471 24.75 -3.50 -9.36
N GLY A 472 24.72 -2.33 -10.00
CA GLY A 472 25.14 -2.16 -11.39
C GLY A 472 24.05 -2.49 -12.41
N TRP A 473 22.80 -2.66 -11.98
CA TRP A 473 21.64 -2.81 -12.87
C TRP A 473 21.10 -1.43 -13.24
N TYR A 474 21.88 -0.67 -14.01
CA TYR A 474 21.62 0.74 -14.28
C TYR A 474 20.36 0.95 -15.12
N VAL A 475 20.10 0.10 -16.11
CA VAL A 475 18.84 0.17 -16.86
C VAL A 475 17.65 -0.09 -15.94
N THR A 476 17.70 -1.13 -15.10
CA THR A 476 16.61 -1.40 -14.13
C THR A 476 16.40 -0.24 -13.16
N SER A 477 17.49 0.37 -12.69
CA SER A 477 17.44 1.58 -11.85
C SER A 477 16.78 2.78 -12.57
N LEU A 478 17.03 2.93 -13.87
CA LEU A 478 16.39 3.95 -14.69
C LEU A 478 14.88 3.73 -14.80
N TYR A 479 14.41 2.49 -14.96
CA TYR A 479 12.98 2.17 -14.95
C TYR A 479 12.34 2.46 -13.60
N ASP A 480 12.94 2.02 -12.48
CA ASP A 480 12.39 2.26 -11.15
C ASP A 480 12.27 3.76 -10.84
N SER A 481 13.30 4.54 -11.18
CA SER A 481 13.27 6.00 -11.02
C SER A 481 12.24 6.68 -11.93
N ALA A 482 12.05 6.21 -13.17
CA ALA A 482 10.99 6.69 -14.05
C ALA A 482 9.59 6.43 -13.47
N THR A 483 9.36 5.25 -12.89
CA THR A 483 8.09 4.96 -12.23
C THR A 483 7.89 5.77 -10.94
N ALA A 484 8.95 6.13 -10.22
CA ALA A 484 8.88 7.06 -9.09
C ALA A 484 8.49 8.49 -9.54
N LEU A 485 9.04 8.97 -10.66
CA LEU A 485 8.65 10.24 -11.27
C LEU A 485 7.18 10.24 -11.71
N ALA A 486 6.68 9.12 -12.24
CA ALA A 486 5.27 8.97 -12.58
C ALA A 486 4.36 9.16 -11.37
N VAL A 487 4.71 8.58 -10.21
CA VAL A 487 3.96 8.77 -8.96
C VAL A 487 3.94 10.24 -8.53
N ILE A 488 5.10 10.91 -8.56
CA ILE A 488 5.20 12.34 -8.24
C ILE A 488 4.30 13.16 -9.17
N LYS A 489 4.35 12.87 -10.48
CA LYS A 489 3.57 13.57 -11.49
C LYS A 489 2.06 13.41 -11.27
N THR A 490 1.59 12.22 -10.93
CA THR A 490 0.19 11.96 -10.60
C THR A 490 -0.31 12.83 -9.44
N GLN A 491 0.55 13.04 -8.43
CA GLN A 491 0.22 13.87 -7.28
C GLN A 491 0.17 15.36 -7.65
N GLU A 492 1.04 15.82 -8.56
CA GLU A 492 0.97 17.18 -9.10
C GLU A 492 -0.30 17.42 -9.90
N ASP A 493 -0.65 16.47 -10.77
CA ASP A 493 -1.86 16.54 -11.60
C ASP A 493 -3.13 16.57 -10.73
N SER A 494 -3.15 15.78 -9.65
CA SER A 494 -4.24 15.78 -8.67
C SER A 494 -4.43 17.15 -8.00
N LYS A 495 -3.36 17.93 -7.79
CA LYS A 495 -3.46 19.30 -7.25
C LYS A 495 -3.96 20.32 -8.27
N ASN A 496 -3.72 20.06 -9.55
CA ASN A 496 -3.99 21.01 -10.63
C ASN A 496 -5.36 20.79 -11.31
N ASN A 497 -6.27 20.02 -10.69
CA ASN A 497 -7.59 19.68 -11.23
C ASN A 497 -7.51 19.06 -12.64
N PHE A 498 -6.72 18.00 -12.78
CA PHE A 498 -6.63 17.21 -14.01
C PHE A 498 -8.00 16.84 -14.59
N THR A 499 -8.20 17.07 -15.88
CA THR A 499 -9.49 16.88 -16.57
C THR A 499 -9.44 15.74 -17.59
N LEU A 500 -10.62 15.27 -18.03
CA LEU A 500 -10.73 14.29 -19.12
C LEU A 500 -10.10 14.80 -20.43
N ASN A 501 -10.13 16.11 -20.67
CA ASN A 501 -9.48 16.70 -21.83
C ASN A 501 -7.95 16.60 -21.76
N ASP A 502 -7.38 16.83 -20.58
CA ASP A 502 -5.94 16.66 -20.35
C ASP A 502 -5.51 15.20 -20.56
N PHE A 503 -6.34 14.25 -20.08
CA PHE A 503 -6.16 12.82 -20.35
C PHE A 503 -6.14 12.54 -21.84
N ASN A 504 -7.16 12.96 -22.58
CA ASN A 504 -7.28 12.66 -24.01
C ASN A 504 -6.10 13.23 -24.80
N ILE A 505 -5.68 14.46 -24.52
CA ILE A 505 -4.52 15.08 -25.18
C ILE A 505 -3.26 14.24 -24.95
N LYS A 506 -3.00 13.85 -23.69
CA LYS A 506 -1.83 13.06 -23.33
C LYS A 506 -1.89 11.65 -23.93
N TYR A 507 -3.06 11.01 -23.89
CA TYR A 507 -3.30 9.70 -24.44
C TYR A 507 -3.11 9.68 -25.96
N ASP A 508 -3.69 10.65 -26.68
CA ASP A 508 -3.58 10.76 -28.13
C ASP A 508 -2.13 10.99 -28.57
N GLN A 509 -1.40 11.83 -27.82
CA GLN A 509 0.02 12.07 -28.07
C GLN A 509 0.84 10.78 -27.90
N LEU A 510 0.70 10.11 -26.75
CA LEU A 510 1.46 8.88 -26.47
C LEU A 510 1.12 7.75 -27.44
N THR A 511 -0.17 7.60 -27.77
CA THR A 511 -0.63 6.61 -28.76
C THR A 511 -0.05 6.88 -30.14
N LYS A 512 0.02 8.15 -30.55
CA LYS A 512 0.64 8.55 -31.82
C LYS A 512 2.13 8.26 -31.83
N ASP A 513 2.83 8.54 -30.73
CA ASP A 513 4.25 8.29 -30.59
C ASP A 513 4.57 6.78 -30.68
N LEU A 514 3.80 5.95 -29.97
CA LEU A 514 3.90 4.48 -30.03
C LEU A 514 3.51 3.88 -31.39
N ARG A 515 2.59 4.50 -32.15
CA ARG A 515 2.17 4.05 -33.50
C ARG A 515 3.13 4.47 -34.62
N ASN A 516 3.72 5.66 -34.52
CA ASN A 516 4.63 6.20 -35.54
C ASN A 516 5.97 5.43 -35.64
N GLN A 517 6.27 4.58 -34.64
CA GLN A 517 7.48 3.76 -34.62
C GLN A 517 7.32 2.39 -35.29
N SER A 518 6.22 2.18 -36.04
CA SER A 518 5.94 1.02 -36.91
C SER A 518 6.97 0.72 -38.03
N ALA A 519 8.11 1.40 -38.03
CA ALA A 519 9.26 1.09 -38.89
C ALA A 519 10.27 0.11 -38.25
N MET A 520 10.12 -0.23 -36.96
CA MET A 520 10.92 -1.27 -36.29
C MET A 520 9.96 -2.29 -35.65
N ASN A 521 10.28 -3.57 -35.75
CA ASN A 521 9.43 -4.72 -35.39
C ASN A 521 8.54 -4.48 -34.15
N ASN A 522 7.26 -4.87 -34.25
CA ASN A 522 6.14 -4.68 -33.30
C ASN A 522 6.33 -5.27 -31.88
N GLU A 523 7.55 -5.34 -31.35
CA GLU A 523 7.95 -6.08 -30.14
C GLU A 523 8.61 -5.21 -29.06
N ASN A 524 8.88 -3.92 -29.33
CA ASN A 524 9.42 -2.96 -28.35
C ASN A 524 8.31 -2.21 -27.61
N TYR A 525 8.69 -1.48 -26.54
CA TYR A 525 7.81 -0.61 -25.74
C TYR A 525 6.78 -1.41 -24.94
N VAL A 526 7.16 -2.60 -24.49
CA VAL A 526 6.27 -3.56 -23.83
C VAL A 526 5.58 -2.93 -22.63
N TRP A 527 6.33 -2.27 -21.73
CA TRP A 527 5.76 -1.77 -20.48
C TRP A 527 4.95 -0.51 -20.71
N SER A 528 5.44 0.47 -21.48
CA SER A 528 4.63 1.67 -21.77
C SER A 528 3.32 1.33 -22.45
N LYS A 529 3.31 0.39 -23.40
CA LYS A 529 2.09 -0.08 -24.07
C LYS A 529 1.16 -0.81 -23.10
N THR A 530 1.71 -1.67 -22.25
CA THR A 530 0.96 -2.38 -21.22
C THR A 530 0.24 -1.43 -20.26
N PHE A 531 0.95 -0.39 -19.79
CA PHE A 531 0.34 0.63 -18.94
C PHE A 531 -0.65 1.50 -19.71
N LEU A 532 -0.40 1.82 -20.99
CA LEU A 532 -1.35 2.56 -21.82
C LEU A 532 -2.70 1.82 -21.94
N ASP A 533 -2.64 0.53 -22.24
CA ASP A 533 -3.81 -0.37 -22.36
C ASP A 533 -4.58 -0.44 -21.02
N HIS A 534 -3.85 -0.51 -19.91
CA HIS A 534 -4.42 -0.49 -18.57
C HIS A 534 -5.08 0.85 -18.23
N GLY A 535 -4.51 1.98 -18.68
CA GLY A 535 -5.08 3.31 -18.46
C GLY A 535 -6.41 3.49 -19.18
N ILE A 536 -6.56 2.88 -20.37
CA ILE A 536 -7.81 2.91 -21.13
C ILE A 536 -8.94 2.15 -20.46
N TYR A 537 -8.65 1.06 -19.77
CA TYR A 537 -9.65 0.39 -18.95
C TYR A 537 -10.31 1.37 -17.98
N TYR A 538 -9.51 2.08 -17.18
CA TYR A 538 -10.02 3.03 -16.18
C TYR A 538 -10.68 4.26 -16.82
N LYS A 539 -10.23 4.70 -17.99
CA LYS A 539 -10.93 5.74 -18.75
C LYS A 539 -12.31 5.26 -19.21
N ASN A 540 -12.42 4.03 -19.69
CA ASN A 540 -13.70 3.45 -20.09
C ASN A 540 -14.63 3.29 -18.87
N ALA A 541 -14.08 2.90 -17.72
CA ALA A 541 -14.83 2.85 -16.46
C ALA A 541 -15.32 4.24 -16.04
N HIS A 542 -14.49 5.30 -16.16
CA HIS A 542 -14.95 6.68 -16.00
C HIS A 542 -16.12 7.00 -16.93
N ASP A 543 -16.03 6.65 -18.22
CA ASP A 543 -17.09 6.94 -19.20
C ASP A 543 -18.40 6.23 -18.89
N PHE A 544 -18.33 5.07 -18.27
CA PHE A 544 -19.47 4.33 -17.80
C PHE A 544 -20.11 4.98 -16.56
N TYR A 545 -19.30 5.38 -15.58
CA TYR A 545 -19.80 5.95 -14.33
C TYR A 545 -20.17 7.43 -14.43
N LYS A 546 -19.67 8.21 -15.40
CA LYS A 546 -19.86 9.69 -15.44
C LYS A 546 -21.31 10.18 -15.38
N ASN A 547 -22.27 9.36 -15.81
CA ASN A 547 -23.70 9.68 -15.77
C ASN A 547 -24.47 8.89 -14.69
N LYS A 548 -23.78 8.04 -13.92
CA LYS A 548 -24.35 7.13 -12.91
C LYS A 548 -23.87 7.50 -11.49
N ASP A 549 -22.58 7.80 -11.37
CA ASP A 549 -21.88 8.09 -10.12
C ASP A 549 -20.69 9.02 -10.42
N GLU A 550 -20.84 10.30 -10.10
CA GLU A 550 -19.85 11.35 -10.40
C GLU A 550 -18.54 11.15 -9.61
N GLU A 551 -18.64 10.72 -8.35
CA GLU A 551 -17.46 10.50 -7.50
C GLU A 551 -16.66 9.29 -7.97
N LYS A 552 -17.34 8.18 -8.28
CA LYS A 552 -16.70 6.99 -8.85
C LYS A 552 -16.09 7.29 -10.20
N ALA A 553 -16.78 8.04 -11.08
CA ALA A 553 -16.22 8.46 -12.35
C ALA A 553 -14.93 9.27 -12.17
N LYS A 554 -14.94 10.26 -11.28
CA LYS A 554 -13.75 11.07 -10.96
C LYS A 554 -12.61 10.22 -10.42
N SER A 555 -12.91 9.25 -9.54
CA SER A 555 -11.94 8.29 -9.03
C SER A 555 -11.31 7.46 -10.16
N GLN A 556 -12.13 6.90 -11.06
CA GLN A 556 -11.63 6.15 -12.22
C GLN A 556 -10.73 7.00 -13.13
N LEU A 557 -11.08 8.27 -13.36
CA LEU A 557 -10.25 9.17 -14.18
C LEU A 557 -8.90 9.48 -13.51
N ASN A 558 -8.87 9.66 -12.19
CA ASN A 558 -7.62 9.85 -11.45
C ASN A 558 -6.71 8.63 -11.56
N VAL A 559 -7.28 7.42 -11.46
CA VAL A 559 -6.54 6.16 -11.63
C VAL A 559 -6.03 6.03 -13.07
N ALA A 560 -6.87 6.35 -14.06
CA ALA A 560 -6.48 6.38 -15.47
C ALA A 560 -5.30 7.35 -15.71
N ASN A 561 -5.35 8.56 -15.15
CA ASN A 561 -4.25 9.52 -15.24
C ASN A 561 -2.97 8.97 -14.61
N SER A 562 -3.09 8.37 -13.44
CA SER A 562 -1.93 7.77 -12.76
C SER A 562 -1.23 6.77 -13.66
N ILE A 563 -1.99 5.83 -14.21
CA ILE A 563 -1.50 4.80 -15.12
C ILE A 563 -0.93 5.40 -16.42
N LEU A 564 -1.55 6.44 -16.97
CA LEU A 564 -1.06 7.16 -18.14
C LEU A 564 0.27 7.89 -17.86
N ASN A 565 0.48 8.38 -16.64
CA ASN A 565 1.78 8.89 -16.19
C ASN A 565 2.84 7.79 -16.21
N PHE A 566 2.55 6.59 -15.70
CA PHE A 566 3.48 5.44 -15.80
C PHE A 566 3.81 5.11 -17.25
N ALA A 567 2.79 4.99 -18.11
CA ALA A 567 2.98 4.71 -19.54
C ALA A 567 3.92 5.72 -20.20
N HIS A 568 3.74 7.01 -19.93
CA HIS A 568 4.56 8.08 -20.48
C HIS A 568 6.02 8.03 -20.01
N TYR A 569 6.27 7.93 -18.69
CA TYR A 569 7.63 7.91 -18.18
C TYR A 569 8.39 6.63 -18.58
N LEU A 570 7.69 5.50 -18.67
CA LEU A 570 8.26 4.26 -19.18
C LEU A 570 8.62 4.40 -20.66
N TYR A 571 7.74 5.00 -21.48
CA TYR A 571 8.02 5.23 -22.90
C TYR A 571 9.30 6.06 -23.11
N GLU A 572 9.47 7.16 -22.36
CA GLU A 572 10.69 7.98 -22.44
C GLU A 572 11.95 7.19 -22.05
N THR A 573 11.85 6.33 -21.03
CA THR A 573 12.95 5.45 -20.63
C THR A 573 13.25 4.37 -21.67
N GLU A 574 12.24 3.67 -22.16
CA GLU A 574 12.35 2.65 -23.21
C GLU A 574 12.99 3.24 -24.47
N LYS A 575 12.61 4.46 -24.84
CA LYS A 575 13.20 5.20 -25.96
C LYS A 575 14.68 5.50 -25.75
N ILE A 576 15.10 5.95 -24.56
CA ILE A 576 16.52 6.18 -24.25
C ILE A 576 17.35 4.89 -24.41
N VAL A 577 16.79 3.77 -23.94
CA VAL A 577 17.47 2.46 -24.01
C VAL A 577 17.56 1.96 -25.44
N LEU A 578 16.45 2.04 -26.20
CA LEU A 578 16.42 1.61 -27.60
C LEU A 578 17.34 2.49 -28.46
N ASP A 579 17.26 3.80 -28.33
CA ASP A 579 18.11 4.74 -29.08
C ASP A 579 19.60 4.48 -28.82
N TYR A 580 19.99 4.13 -27.58
CA TYR A 580 21.37 3.77 -27.28
C TYR A 580 21.82 2.56 -28.10
N TYR A 581 21.04 1.48 -28.11
CA TYR A 581 21.42 0.25 -28.79
C TYR A 581 21.33 0.32 -30.31
N LEU A 582 20.41 1.13 -30.86
CA LEU A 582 20.33 1.36 -32.30
C LEU A 582 21.50 2.18 -32.85
N ASN A 583 22.05 3.08 -32.05
CA ASN A 583 23.13 3.98 -32.46
C ASN A 583 24.52 3.52 -32.02
N THR A 584 24.62 2.41 -31.29
CA THR A 584 25.90 1.84 -30.87
C THR A 584 26.27 0.68 -31.77
N ASP A 585 27.53 0.65 -32.24
CA ASP A 585 28.04 -0.45 -33.05
C ASP A 585 28.15 -1.73 -32.19
N LEU A 586 27.14 -2.59 -32.31
CA LEU A 586 27.01 -3.81 -31.51
C LEU A 586 28.19 -4.77 -31.72
N GLU A 587 28.87 -4.74 -32.87
CA GLU A 587 30.08 -5.55 -33.13
C GLU A 587 31.25 -5.18 -32.20
N THR A 588 31.31 -3.93 -31.71
CA THR A 588 32.33 -3.47 -30.75
C THR A 588 32.00 -3.78 -29.29
N LEU A 589 30.76 -4.18 -28.99
CA LEU A 589 30.28 -4.62 -27.67
C LEU A 589 30.29 -6.14 -27.50
N VAL A 590 30.56 -6.89 -28.58
CA VAL A 590 30.83 -8.33 -28.51
C VAL A 590 32.13 -8.53 -27.74
N ILE A 591 32.02 -8.88 -26.47
CA ILE A 591 33.10 -9.62 -25.82
C ILE A 591 33.24 -10.90 -26.62
N ASP A 592 34.39 -11.06 -27.28
CA ASP A 592 34.74 -12.25 -28.04
C ASP A 592 34.75 -13.48 -27.13
N ILE A 593 33.59 -14.17 -27.05
CA ILE A 593 33.40 -15.39 -26.26
C ILE A 593 34.32 -16.52 -26.77
N SER A 594 34.94 -16.37 -27.95
CA SER A 594 35.91 -17.35 -28.46
C SER A 594 37.25 -17.38 -27.71
N SER A 595 37.50 -16.43 -26.80
CA SER A 595 38.77 -16.31 -26.07
C SER A 595 38.70 -16.63 -24.56
N SER A 596 37.51 -16.87 -23.99
CA SER A 596 37.38 -17.39 -22.61
C SER A 596 37.13 -18.89 -22.63
N ASN A 597 38.14 -19.66 -22.24
CA ASN A 597 38.18 -21.12 -22.16
C ASN A 597 36.82 -21.80 -21.85
N GLN A 598 36.37 -22.57 -22.85
CA GLN A 598 35.48 -23.72 -22.84
C GLN A 598 34.69 -24.03 -21.55
N GLY A 599 33.38 -23.89 -21.69
CA GLY A 599 32.36 -24.65 -20.95
C GLY A 599 31.23 -24.98 -21.90
N SER A 600 31.13 -26.22 -22.36
CA SER A 600 30.04 -26.67 -23.23
C SER A 600 28.75 -26.81 -22.43
N VAL A 601 27.66 -26.21 -22.92
CA VAL A 601 26.30 -26.44 -22.40
C VAL A 601 25.84 -27.82 -22.87
N ILE A 602 25.66 -28.76 -21.93
CA ILE A 602 25.11 -30.08 -22.22
C ILE A 602 23.69 -30.09 -21.68
N ILE A 603 22.71 -30.20 -22.58
CA ILE A 603 21.31 -30.42 -22.24
C ILE A 603 21.16 -31.92 -21.98
N VAL A 604 20.86 -32.29 -20.73
CA VAL A 604 20.58 -33.68 -20.37
C VAL A 604 19.08 -33.79 -20.12
N SER A 605 18.38 -34.49 -21.03
CA SER A 605 17.06 -35.05 -20.76
C SER A 605 17.20 -36.31 -19.91
N ASP A 606 16.17 -36.64 -19.13
CA ASP A 606 16.14 -37.74 -18.13
C ASP A 606 16.38 -39.17 -18.66
N GLU A 607 16.92 -39.38 -19.86
CA GLU A 607 17.15 -40.72 -20.44
C GLU A 607 18.62 -41.11 -20.70
N ASP A 608 19.63 -40.24 -20.52
CA ASP A 608 21.02 -40.65 -20.78
C ASP A 608 21.78 -41.16 -19.54
N GLU A 609 21.64 -42.47 -19.30
CA GLU A 609 22.20 -43.28 -18.21
C GLU A 609 23.75 -43.42 -18.18
N ASN A 610 24.53 -42.58 -18.87
CA ASN A 610 25.99 -42.82 -19.03
C ASN A 610 26.93 -41.61 -18.87
N VAL A 611 26.57 -40.56 -18.12
CA VAL A 611 27.49 -39.42 -17.89
C VAL A 611 28.20 -39.44 -16.52
N SER A 612 27.97 -40.46 -15.68
CA SER A 612 28.74 -40.62 -14.42
C SER A 612 29.99 -41.48 -14.63
N LYS A 613 30.89 -41.11 -15.55
CA LYS A 613 32.23 -41.72 -15.63
C LYS A 613 33.27 -40.96 -16.46
N GLU A 614 33.40 -39.64 -16.32
CA GLU A 614 34.63 -38.95 -16.73
C GLU A 614 34.84 -37.69 -15.86
N LYS A 615 35.59 -37.86 -14.78
CA LYS A 615 36.25 -36.76 -14.07
C LYS A 615 37.73 -36.85 -14.39
N GLU A 616 38.19 -35.95 -15.26
CA GLU A 616 39.44 -35.19 -15.12
C GLU A 616 39.76 -34.53 -16.47
N THR A 617 39.34 -33.27 -16.63
CA THR A 617 40.07 -32.23 -17.38
C THR A 617 39.39 -30.88 -17.18
N SER A 618 40.21 -29.83 -17.14
CA SER A 618 39.89 -28.47 -16.71
C SER A 618 38.98 -27.67 -17.67
N SER A 619 37.66 -27.81 -17.54
CA SER A 619 36.66 -26.92 -18.16
C SER A 619 35.38 -26.82 -17.29
N GLN A 620 34.82 -25.62 -17.16
CA GLN A 620 33.59 -25.34 -16.37
C GLN A 620 32.35 -25.68 -17.19
N ASN A 621 31.70 -26.82 -16.95
CA ASN A 621 30.41 -27.14 -17.58
C ASN A 621 29.23 -26.77 -16.65
N ILE A 622 28.14 -26.25 -17.23
CA ILE A 622 26.91 -25.78 -16.57
C ILE A 622 25.78 -26.81 -16.81
N TYR A 623 25.05 -27.21 -15.76
CA TYR A 623 23.93 -28.15 -15.82
C TYR A 623 22.60 -27.42 -15.57
N ILE A 624 21.56 -27.70 -16.39
CA ILE A 624 20.20 -27.15 -16.28
C ILE A 624 19.25 -28.29 -15.87
N TYR A 625 18.44 -28.10 -14.83
CA TYR A 625 17.50 -29.13 -14.34
C TYR A 625 16.05 -28.73 -14.57
N SER A 626 15.27 -29.67 -15.12
CA SER A 626 13.80 -29.64 -15.18
C SER A 626 13.23 -30.53 -14.07
N LYS A 627 11.99 -30.25 -13.65
CA LYS A 627 11.41 -30.63 -12.35
C LYS A 627 10.58 -31.92 -12.45
N GLU A 628 10.85 -32.94 -11.62
CA GLU A 628 9.87 -33.50 -10.66
C GLU A 628 10.37 -34.59 -9.67
N LYS A 629 9.80 -34.52 -8.47
CA LYS A 629 9.54 -35.52 -7.39
C LYS A 629 10.67 -36.30 -6.67
N LYS A 630 11.04 -35.71 -5.51
CA LYS A 630 11.02 -36.24 -4.13
C LYS A 630 11.33 -37.73 -3.86
N ASP A 631 12.46 -37.96 -3.19
CA ASP A 631 12.58 -38.67 -1.88
C ASP A 631 13.97 -39.33 -1.66
N VAL A 632 15.06 -38.55 -1.84
CA VAL A 632 16.43 -38.99 -1.48
C VAL A 632 17.15 -37.99 -0.55
N TYR A 633 16.58 -36.81 -0.30
CA TYR A 633 17.20 -35.73 0.47
C TYR A 633 17.45 -36.04 1.97
N LEU A 634 16.80 -37.07 2.52
CA LEU A 634 16.98 -37.47 3.91
C LEU A 634 18.37 -38.04 4.20
N TYR A 635 19.04 -38.64 3.21
CA TYR A 635 20.39 -39.19 3.37
C TYR A 635 21.50 -38.15 3.20
N LEU A 636 21.24 -37.05 2.49
CA LEU A 636 22.18 -35.92 2.32
C LEU A 636 22.16 -34.95 3.51
N PHE A 637 21.03 -34.84 4.21
CA PHE A 637 20.86 -33.98 5.38
C PHE A 637 21.78 -34.38 6.56
N VAL A 638 22.03 -35.68 6.75
CA VAL A 638 22.87 -36.21 7.84
C VAL A 638 24.37 -35.98 7.58
N ALA A 639 24.80 -35.92 6.32
CA ALA A 639 26.20 -35.64 5.97
C ALA A 639 26.54 -34.13 5.99
N ALA A 640 25.59 -33.26 5.63
CA ALA A 640 25.78 -31.80 5.65
C ALA A 640 25.85 -31.22 7.07
N LEU A 641 25.11 -31.78 8.03
CA LEU A 641 25.15 -31.41 9.45
C LEU A 641 26.54 -31.62 10.09
N PHE A 642 27.33 -32.56 9.59
CA PHE A 642 28.66 -32.87 10.14
C PHE A 642 29.75 -31.90 9.65
N LEU A 643 29.55 -31.24 8.50
CA LEU A 643 30.48 -30.23 7.96
C LEU A 643 30.15 -28.81 8.43
N MET A 644 28.90 -28.53 8.82
CA MET A 644 28.45 -27.22 9.32
C MET A 644 29.10 -26.83 10.67
N VAL A 645 29.57 -27.79 11.47
CA VAL A 645 30.13 -27.53 12.81
C VAL A 645 31.57 -26.99 12.76
N LEU A 646 32.33 -27.22 11.69
CA LEU A 646 33.72 -26.76 11.57
C LEU A 646 33.85 -25.34 10.97
N THR A 647 32.86 -24.86 10.21
CA THR A 647 32.87 -23.53 9.58
C THR A 647 32.42 -22.42 10.53
N ILE A 648 31.51 -22.72 11.46
CA ILE A 648 30.95 -21.76 12.42
C ILE A 648 32.01 -21.19 13.38
N VAL A 649 33.10 -21.92 13.65
CA VAL A 649 34.16 -21.46 14.55
C VAL A 649 35.07 -20.40 13.90
N PHE A 650 35.18 -20.37 12.57
CA PHE A 650 36.07 -19.43 11.86
C PHE A 650 35.37 -18.13 11.41
N GLU A 651 34.06 -18.14 11.16
CA GLU A 651 33.31 -16.94 10.77
C GLU A 651 33.00 -15.99 11.96
N VAL A 652 32.94 -16.53 13.18
CA VAL A 652 32.64 -15.77 14.41
C VAL A 652 33.75 -14.79 14.81
N GLU A 653 35.00 -14.99 14.35
CA GLU A 653 36.07 -14.00 14.53
C GLU A 653 36.03 -12.85 13.52
N ARG A 654 35.44 -13.06 12.33
CA ARG A 654 35.27 -12.01 11.30
C ARG A 654 34.13 -11.04 11.64
N PHE A 655 33.05 -11.53 12.24
CA PHE A 655 31.88 -10.71 12.62
C PHE A 655 32.14 -9.76 13.80
N LYS A 656 33.09 -10.08 14.70
CA LYS A 656 33.46 -9.23 15.85
C LYS A 656 34.16 -7.92 15.45
N LYS A 657 34.70 -7.82 14.24
CA LYS A 657 35.51 -6.66 13.82
C LYS A 657 34.66 -5.49 13.31
N HIS A 658 33.50 -5.76 12.71
CA HIS A 658 32.61 -4.74 12.15
C HIS A 658 31.74 -4.02 13.17
N HIS A 659 31.36 -4.67 14.28
CA HIS A 659 30.64 -4.04 15.40
C HIS A 659 31.56 -3.67 16.57
N SER A 660 32.87 -3.58 16.32
CA SER A 660 33.82 -3.10 17.34
C SER A 660 33.76 -1.57 17.43
N LYS A 661 33.99 -1.03 18.64
CA LYS A 661 34.05 0.43 18.89
C LYS A 661 34.98 1.15 17.90
N GLU A 662 36.11 0.52 17.55
CA GLU A 662 37.07 1.05 16.58
C GLU A 662 36.56 1.04 15.13
N GLY A 663 35.75 0.04 14.76
CA GLY A 663 35.11 -0.05 13.44
C GLY A 663 34.10 1.08 13.20
N ILE A 664 33.25 1.36 14.19
CA ILE A 664 32.23 2.41 14.09
C ILE A 664 32.87 3.80 14.08
N ILE A 665 33.92 4.03 14.88
CA ILE A 665 34.68 5.31 14.87
C ILE A 665 35.31 5.56 13.49
N LYS A 666 35.82 4.52 12.81
CA LYS A 666 36.33 4.65 11.43
C LYS A 666 35.23 5.01 10.43
N GLN A 667 34.01 4.49 10.58
CA GLN A 667 32.89 4.83 9.71
C GLN A 667 32.41 6.27 9.90
N ILE A 668 32.39 6.78 11.14
CA ILE A 668 32.13 8.20 11.41
C ILE A 668 33.21 9.07 10.75
N GLY A 669 34.49 8.73 10.89
CA GLY A 669 35.58 9.46 10.24
C GLY A 669 35.47 9.49 8.71
N TYR A 670 35.03 8.38 8.09
CA TYR A 670 34.76 8.32 6.65
C TYR A 670 33.58 9.20 6.23
N LEU A 671 32.51 9.26 7.02
CA LEU A 671 31.38 10.17 6.77
C LEU A 671 31.80 11.64 6.89
N ASP A 672 32.59 11.98 7.90
CA ASP A 672 33.12 13.34 8.10
C ASP A 672 33.93 13.78 6.88
N GLU A 673 34.77 12.89 6.34
CA GLU A 673 35.54 13.14 5.11
C GLU A 673 34.62 13.36 3.89
N LYS A 674 33.59 12.52 3.71
CA LYS A 674 32.64 12.65 2.60
C LYS A 674 31.79 13.92 2.65
N LEU A 675 31.45 14.40 3.84
CA LEU A 675 30.75 15.68 4.00
C LEU A 675 31.65 16.85 3.60
N ILE A 676 32.93 16.82 4.03
CA ILE A 676 33.92 17.85 3.68
C ILE A 676 34.17 17.88 2.17
N GLU A 677 34.17 16.73 1.52
CA GLU A 677 34.30 16.60 0.06
C GLU A 677 33.02 17.00 -0.72
N GLY A 678 31.90 17.30 -0.03
CA GLY A 678 30.61 17.60 -0.66
C GLY A 678 29.94 16.40 -1.34
N LYS A 679 30.38 15.17 -1.05
CA LYS A 679 29.88 13.93 -1.66
C LYS A 679 28.65 13.35 -0.96
N ILE A 680 28.27 13.89 0.20
CA ILE A 680 27.03 13.58 0.92
C ILE A 680 26.39 14.87 1.43
N SER A 681 25.06 14.90 1.50
CA SER A 681 24.33 16.08 1.99
C SER A 681 24.47 16.24 3.52
N PRO A 682 24.35 17.47 4.06
CA PRO A 682 24.35 17.69 5.52
C PRO A 682 23.24 16.91 6.26
N PHE A 683 22.11 16.63 5.59
CA PHE A 683 21.01 15.86 6.15
C PHE A 683 21.35 14.37 6.23
N THR A 684 21.82 13.77 5.12
CA THR A 684 22.29 12.37 5.06
C THR A 684 23.43 12.12 6.02
N TYR A 685 24.36 13.07 6.12
CA TYR A 685 25.44 13.03 7.10
C TYR A 685 24.90 12.99 8.54
N LYS A 686 23.95 13.87 8.88
CA LYS A 686 23.38 13.93 10.22
C LYS A 686 22.66 12.62 10.58
N GLU A 687 21.82 12.11 9.69
CA GLU A 687 21.07 10.87 9.90
C GLU A 687 21.97 9.65 10.07
N MET A 688 22.95 9.46 9.18
CA MET A 688 23.87 8.32 9.26
C MET A 688 24.79 8.42 10.49
N ARG A 689 25.26 9.63 10.81
CA ARG A 689 26.13 9.86 11.97
C ARG A 689 25.38 9.65 13.29
N ASP A 690 24.12 10.09 13.37
CA ASP A 690 23.26 9.84 14.55
C ASP A 690 23.02 8.34 14.74
N LYS A 691 22.84 7.56 13.66
CA LYS A 691 22.72 6.09 13.71
C LYS A 691 24.00 5.42 14.26
N TYR A 692 25.18 5.83 13.80
CA TYR A 692 26.45 5.31 14.31
C TYR A 692 26.74 5.72 15.75
N LEU A 693 26.34 6.93 16.15
CA LEU A 693 26.46 7.40 17.54
C LEU A 693 25.56 6.60 18.48
N LEU A 694 24.33 6.30 18.06
CA LEU A 694 23.41 5.43 18.82
C LEU A 694 23.97 4.01 18.98
N GLU A 695 24.63 3.48 17.95
CA GLU A 695 25.27 2.16 18.01
C GLU A 695 26.47 2.15 18.96
N LEU A 696 27.29 3.22 18.95
CA LEU A 696 28.35 3.46 19.93
C LEU A 696 27.84 3.55 21.36
N GLU A 697 26.69 4.21 21.57
CA GLU A 697 26.05 4.35 22.87
C GLU A 697 25.48 3.01 23.38
N ARG A 698 24.91 2.19 22.50
CA ARG A 698 24.48 0.81 22.81
C ARG A 698 25.64 -0.08 23.21
N ILE A 699 26.80 0.04 22.56
CA ILE A 699 28.02 -0.70 22.94
C ILE A 699 28.51 -0.23 24.32
N LYS A 700 28.53 1.09 24.56
CA LYS A 700 28.92 1.67 25.85
C LYS A 700 27.99 1.23 26.99
N ASN A 701 26.68 1.15 26.75
CA ASN A 701 25.69 0.68 27.73
C ASN A 701 25.77 -0.83 27.99
N LYS A 702 26.16 -1.64 27.00
CA LYS A 702 26.47 -3.08 27.18
C LYS A 702 27.69 -3.32 28.07
N ASP A 703 28.72 -2.48 27.94
CA ASP A 703 29.91 -2.54 28.81
C ASP A 703 29.60 -2.09 30.24
N VAL A 704 28.70 -1.11 30.42
CA VAL A 704 28.22 -0.64 31.75
C VAL A 704 27.38 -1.71 32.47
N LEU A 705 26.61 -2.53 31.75
CA LEU A 705 25.81 -3.63 32.32
C LEU A 705 26.66 -4.82 32.82
N LYS A 706 27.93 -4.94 32.41
CA LYS A 706 28.85 -5.96 32.94
C LYS A 706 29.47 -5.58 34.30
N ASP A 707 29.57 -4.29 34.60
CA ASP A 707 30.23 -3.79 35.84
C ASP A 707 29.24 -3.34 36.94
N SER A 708 27.93 -3.46 36.74
CA SER A 708 26.94 -2.99 37.75
C SER A 708 26.73 -3.93 38.95
N LYS A 709 27.68 -4.82 39.27
CA LYS A 709 27.74 -5.51 40.58
C LYS A 709 28.52 -4.73 41.66
N SER A 710 28.94 -3.49 41.41
CA SER A 710 29.44 -2.60 42.49
C SER A 710 29.04 -1.14 42.34
N LYS A 711 27.94 -0.78 43.02
CA LYS A 711 27.67 0.43 43.82
C LYS A 711 28.41 1.77 43.48
N THR A 712 27.61 2.70 42.93
CA THR A 712 27.39 4.14 43.27
C THR A 712 28.54 5.18 43.38
N ILE A 713 28.30 6.32 42.70
CA ILE A 713 28.85 7.70 42.84
C ILE A 713 30.20 7.98 42.12
N TYR A 714 30.24 9.12 41.38
CA TYR A 714 31.25 9.73 40.48
C TYR A 714 30.88 9.59 38.98
N ASP A 715 30.75 10.63 38.14
CA ASP A 715 31.03 12.06 38.30
C ASP A 715 30.31 12.91 37.20
N SER A 716 29.34 13.74 37.60
CA SER A 716 28.66 14.73 36.72
C SER A 716 29.60 15.87 36.27
N ALA A 717 30.81 15.94 36.82
CA ALA A 717 31.86 16.87 36.42
C ALA A 717 32.53 16.52 35.07
N SER A 718 32.47 15.26 34.62
CA SER A 718 33.10 14.82 33.36
C SER A 718 32.31 15.27 32.12
N VAL A 719 30.98 15.23 32.20
CA VAL A 719 30.07 15.65 31.13
C VAL A 719 30.11 17.17 30.94
N ASP A 720 30.20 17.94 32.03
CA ASP A 720 30.33 19.41 31.95
C ASP A 720 31.70 19.87 31.42
N PHE A 721 32.77 19.08 31.64
CA PHE A 721 34.08 19.35 31.08
C PHE A 721 34.13 19.06 29.57
N GLU A 722 33.56 17.94 29.13
CA GLU A 722 33.45 17.61 27.70
C GLU A 722 32.53 18.58 26.95
N LYS A 723 31.43 19.01 27.58
CA LYS A 723 30.52 20.02 27.01
C LYS A 723 31.20 21.37 26.84
N LYS A 724 32.02 21.82 27.80
CA LYS A 724 32.84 23.04 27.67
C LYS A 724 33.89 22.95 26.57
N ILE A 725 34.46 21.77 26.32
CA ILE A 725 35.42 21.56 25.22
C ILE A 725 34.69 21.63 23.86
N ILE A 726 33.50 21.03 23.78
CA ILE A 726 32.65 21.03 22.58
C ILE A 726 32.15 22.45 22.27
N ASP A 727 31.67 23.20 23.26
CA ASP A 727 31.21 24.59 23.07
C ASP A 727 32.36 25.51 22.60
N LYS A 728 33.58 25.27 23.08
CA LYS A 728 34.78 25.99 22.65
C LYS A 728 35.19 25.64 21.21
N GLN A 729 35.02 24.37 20.79
CA GLN A 729 35.28 23.95 19.41
C GLN A 729 34.22 24.48 18.43
N ILE A 730 32.95 24.51 18.83
CA ILE A 730 31.86 25.10 18.05
C ILE A 730 32.09 26.61 17.87
N PHE A 731 32.47 27.33 18.93
CA PHE A 731 32.79 28.76 18.84
C PHE A 731 33.96 29.07 17.89
N GLU A 732 35.01 28.26 17.88
CA GLU A 732 36.14 28.41 16.94
C GLU A 732 35.74 28.06 15.50
N LEU A 733 34.86 27.07 15.29
CA LEU A 733 34.32 26.73 13.96
C LEU A 733 33.40 27.82 13.41
N GLU A 734 32.57 28.45 14.24
CA GLU A 734 31.75 29.60 13.85
C GLU A 734 32.60 30.82 13.50
N LYS A 735 33.68 31.07 14.25
CA LYS A 735 34.67 32.10 13.94
C LYS A 735 35.39 31.82 12.61
N ARG A 736 35.74 30.56 12.34
CA ARG A 736 36.34 30.12 11.06
C ARG A 736 35.37 30.26 9.89
N LYS A 737 34.09 29.92 10.09
CA LYS A 737 33.00 30.11 9.12
C LYS A 737 32.79 31.60 8.81
N LYS A 738 32.85 32.48 9.81
CA LYS A 738 32.75 33.93 9.63
C LYS A 738 33.94 34.51 8.86
N LEU A 739 35.16 34.03 9.13
CA LEU A 739 36.37 34.37 8.38
C LEU A 739 36.34 33.85 6.93
N LEU A 740 35.77 32.66 6.69
CA LEU A 740 35.57 32.11 5.34
C LEU A 740 34.53 32.90 4.55
N LEU A 741 33.43 33.31 5.18
CA LEU A 741 32.40 34.18 4.58
C LEU A 741 32.91 35.61 4.31
N GLU A 742 33.83 36.14 5.14
CA GLU A 742 34.50 37.43 4.89
C GLU A 742 35.56 37.32 3.78
N ASN A 743 36.25 36.18 3.66
CA ASN A 743 37.19 35.91 2.56
C ASN A 743 36.48 35.67 1.22
N GLU A 744 35.36 34.94 1.20
CA GLU A 744 34.52 34.79 0.01
C GLU A 744 33.94 36.12 -0.46
N LYS A 745 33.56 37.03 0.46
CA LYS A 745 33.18 38.41 0.14
C LYS A 745 34.36 39.22 -0.42
N SER A 746 35.58 39.05 0.09
CA SER A 746 36.80 39.74 -0.39
C SER A 746 37.19 39.31 -1.81
N ASP A 747 37.08 38.01 -2.12
CA ASP A 747 37.44 37.45 -3.43
C ASP A 747 36.34 37.68 -4.48
N SER A 748 35.07 37.71 -4.08
CA SER A 748 33.98 38.19 -4.95
C SER A 748 34.06 39.71 -5.18
N ILE A 749 34.47 40.53 -4.21
CA ILE A 749 34.71 41.98 -4.40
C ILE A 749 35.92 42.27 -5.29
N LYS A 750 37.01 41.47 -5.22
CA LYS A 750 38.15 41.58 -6.14
C LYS A 750 37.79 41.16 -7.57
N SER A 751 36.96 40.13 -7.72
CA SER A 751 36.46 39.65 -9.01
C SER A 751 35.50 40.66 -9.65
N VAL A 752 34.61 41.27 -8.86
CA VAL A 752 33.72 42.34 -9.32
C VAL A 752 34.49 43.63 -9.65
N LYS A 753 35.52 44.03 -8.88
CA LYS A 753 36.37 45.20 -9.24
C LYS A 753 37.16 44.99 -10.55
N LYS A 754 37.55 43.76 -10.87
CA LYS A 754 38.26 43.39 -12.12
C LYS A 754 37.33 43.32 -13.34
N ILE A 755 36.03 43.11 -13.11
CA ILE A 755 34.96 43.16 -14.13
C ILE A 755 34.50 44.62 -14.32
N VAL A 756 34.36 45.40 -13.24
CA VAL A 756 33.95 46.81 -13.28
C VAL A 756 35.03 47.72 -13.90
N SER A 757 36.32 47.40 -13.78
CA SER A 757 37.39 48.16 -14.45
C SER A 757 37.48 47.97 -15.97
N LYS A 758 36.75 47.00 -16.53
CA LYS A 758 36.64 46.76 -17.97
C LYS A 758 35.41 47.41 -18.62
N ILE A 759 34.51 47.98 -17.82
CA ILE A 759 33.33 48.71 -18.32
C ILE A 759 33.67 50.20 -18.34
N LYS A 760 34.15 50.70 -19.50
CA LYS A 760 34.24 52.14 -19.77
C LYS A 760 32.82 52.70 -20.02
N PRO A 761 32.36 53.71 -19.25
CA PRO A 761 31.13 54.42 -19.57
C PRO A 761 31.39 55.49 -20.64
N SER A 762 30.58 55.50 -21.69
CA SER A 762 30.38 56.65 -22.57
C SER A 762 29.62 57.73 -21.79
N LYS A 763 30.31 58.83 -21.45
CA LYS A 763 29.70 60.04 -20.86
C LYS A 763 28.91 60.83 -21.91
N LYS A 764 27.65 61.15 -21.60
CA LYS A 764 26.99 62.46 -21.74
C LYS A 764 25.88 62.47 -20.67
N LYS A 765 26.05 63.22 -19.56
CA LYS A 765 25.48 64.58 -19.32
C LYS A 765 23.96 64.55 -19.52
N GLU A 766 23.09 64.83 -18.55
CA GLU A 766 23.09 65.90 -17.55
C GLU A 766 22.09 65.60 -16.42
N GLU A 767 22.35 66.28 -15.31
CA GLU A 767 21.55 66.64 -14.12
C GLU A 767 20.03 66.36 -14.09
N VAL A 768 19.51 65.98 -12.91
CA VAL A 768 18.77 66.89 -12.00
C VAL A 768 18.40 66.15 -10.70
N LYS A 769 18.59 66.86 -9.58
CA LYS A 769 18.29 66.48 -8.18
C LYS A 769 16.80 66.65 -7.82
N PRO A 770 16.36 66.13 -6.66
CA PRO A 770 14.99 65.67 -6.41
C PRO A 770 14.07 66.75 -5.83
N LYS A 771 12.75 66.52 -5.86
CA LYS A 771 11.82 67.11 -4.88
C LYS A 771 10.49 66.35 -4.74
N GLU A 772 10.09 66.26 -3.48
CA GLU A 772 8.82 65.81 -2.92
C GLU A 772 7.59 66.62 -3.42
N VAL A 773 6.42 66.11 -3.00
CA VAL A 773 5.23 66.84 -2.51
C VAL A 773 3.94 66.63 -3.32
N SER A 774 3.12 65.71 -2.78
CA SER A 774 1.70 65.83 -2.42
C SER A 774 0.58 66.15 -3.44
N LYS A 775 -0.49 65.35 -3.31
CA LYS A 775 -1.93 65.71 -3.26
C LYS A 775 -2.51 66.51 -4.45
N SER A 776 -3.36 65.85 -5.25
CA SER A 776 -4.83 65.85 -5.07
C SER A 776 -5.61 65.68 -6.38
N LYS A 777 -6.67 64.88 -6.27
CA LYS A 777 -8.02 64.99 -6.84
C LYS A 777 -8.27 65.23 -8.35
N THR A 778 -9.26 64.44 -8.78
CA THR A 778 -10.36 64.72 -9.72
C THR A 778 -10.18 64.49 -11.23
N SER A 779 -10.68 63.32 -11.61
CA SER A 779 -11.89 63.15 -12.45
C SER A 779 -11.72 62.85 -13.94
N LYS A 780 -12.56 61.88 -14.34
CA LYS A 780 -13.30 61.73 -15.59
C LYS A 780 -12.60 61.06 -16.79
N LYS A 781 -13.28 59.95 -17.15
CA LYS A 781 -13.58 59.42 -18.50
C LYS A 781 -12.54 58.49 -19.15
N LYS A 782 -12.90 57.19 -19.08
CA LYS A 782 -12.83 56.11 -20.11
C LYS A 782 -12.87 56.66 -21.56
N PRO A 783 -12.32 55.96 -22.60
CA PRO A 783 -12.53 54.51 -22.81
C PRO A 783 -11.40 53.66 -23.43
N LYS A 784 -11.63 52.33 -23.36
CA LYS A 784 -11.32 51.21 -24.29
C LYS A 784 -10.29 51.48 -25.42
N LEU A 785 -9.37 50.58 -25.76
CA LEU A 785 -9.51 49.13 -25.97
C LEU A 785 -8.18 48.42 -25.61
N LYS A 786 -8.27 47.26 -24.95
CA LYS A 786 -7.22 46.24 -24.97
C LYS A 786 -7.60 45.19 -26.02
N LYS A 787 -6.66 44.90 -26.92
CA LYS A 787 -6.48 43.61 -27.58
C LYS A 787 -4.99 43.31 -27.58
N ASP A 788 -4.70 42.11 -27.07
CA ASP A 788 -3.61 41.20 -27.40
C ASP A 788 -2.16 41.63 -27.15
N LEU A 789 -1.61 41.16 -26.02
CA LEU A 789 -0.45 40.25 -25.93
C LEU A 789 -0.21 39.82 -24.48
#